data_AF-A0A1M7Q255-F1
#
_entry.id   AF-A0A1M7Q255-F1
#
_cell.length_a   1.000
_cell.length_b   1.000
_cell.length_c   1.000
_cell.angle_alpha   90.00
_cell.angle_beta   90.00
_cell.angle_gamma   90.00
#
_symmetry.space_group_name_H-M   'P 1'
#
loop_
_entity.id
_entity.type
_entity.pdbx_description
1 polymer ?
#
loop_
_entity_poly.entity_id
_entity_poly.type
_entity_poly.pdbx_seq_one_letter_code
_entity_poly.pdbx_strand_id
1 'polypeptide(L)'
;MTHRPDPETVGGSTWVEDPAHPPHRIFGPGDGQRFVVGRVDGKLALAHRGRDGGPQVVDLATGARWHHRAGWHPGWVSALTYGRLGDLEVVVSGGADGRVLVRDAVSGEPLHVLKGQGQGRDWEIEALRVGQVDGRSAVFILDAQRSVRVWDPLADVELIRWDNPRAIAEAGFADRDGRVVMLTRTDGDFQVRDVASGVPVGASFTVDSDYLGGVGAAFGSVDGRLVVALTVHEHPVHVWDAVTAAPLGPPIPENLSGKRCLAFGRHAGRTVLFIGHGHSVQVGNLGVQTWDPHTGARVPGPFDGHDDDVQSLTVGEFDGRSYAVVGNPYGFGSALFLRGPSTSCEAIRLDDDSRSFAFARIGNRPTVLIGGFDGTERLVNLDTGTESPHRYFGPPTDTVLAFGEVDGRATLLLEGRGWLRLWDVVAGLPSGPPQRIPDGFRLFSAPDGQVGASAIAVTVNRNAEERAGVWDRATRQLVDDLAMDDDWIVVAATRTRIAGRAVALFAVNERRESFVLWSDAATGEQLGSYEGHGTDLAEVAVGDVGGRPVVASGDHDGVVRLWYPGTGEDVAPPCTGHTDRITTLAFGTMDGRTVVASGSDDTTVRVWDASSGDLVAGPFAGHGDEIMSVLVTEFGGEPVVVSGAQSGPYRMWSLRAPAVETGHLSAVTCLASGTLRGRAVFASGSTDRTIRLWDAGSGEPVGAPLTGHTAAVNGVAVVETDGVTVVLGIDAHGTLLRWDAAAGTLLGDPQTGLEEKVGWVTTVAYDGRTLVACPVPADGATLSGIRLWDAVTGAPYCLLECGPAWRAALAEIDGRLIAAVVGRAEDGDVLRVSVWDVRSGQQLHEPYWGIWEEQSFVALTTVDGRWVVVLGEDYTDWDERDDPSDEDILQLRDLVTLERLDQTFDAPRARAVLGSYDGRPVLAEVSEDRVHLSALTGEHLGSASAGIPVSEVAMAEVDGRTAVAISADATVHIVPFVPCPSD
;
A
#
# COMPACT_ATOMS: atom_id res chain seq x y z
N MET A 1 -2.54 0.48 34.73
CA MET A 1 -3.39 -0.49 35.44
C MET A 1 -4.72 -0.53 34.73
N THR A 2 -5.05 -1.71 34.18
CA THR A 2 -6.37 -2.22 33.80
C THR A 2 -7.53 -1.23 33.66
N HIS A 3 -7.87 -0.88 32.42
CA HIS A 3 -9.28 -0.80 32.04
C HIS A 3 -9.60 -2.04 31.21
N ARG A 4 -10.29 -2.98 31.84
CA ARG A 4 -11.05 -4.01 31.11
C ARG A 4 -12.26 -3.28 30.50
N PRO A 5 -12.59 -3.48 29.22
CA PRO A 5 -13.96 -3.31 28.77
C PRO A 5 -14.81 -4.38 29.47
N ASP A 6 -15.97 -3.98 29.99
CA ASP A 6 -16.96 -4.87 30.55
C ASP A 6 -17.50 -5.81 29.44
N PRO A 7 -17.64 -7.13 29.66
CA PRO A 7 -18.14 -8.06 28.62
C PRO A 7 -19.65 -7.95 28.32
N GLU A 8 -20.37 -7.01 28.93
CA GLU A 8 -21.85 -7.00 28.93
C GLU A 8 -22.51 -5.98 27.98
N THR A 9 -21.77 -5.40 27.03
CA THR A 9 -22.37 -4.64 25.90
C THR A 9 -22.02 -5.26 24.54
N VAL A 10 -22.06 -6.59 24.43
CA VAL A 10 -21.98 -7.27 23.12
C VAL A 10 -23.39 -7.43 22.57
N GLY A 11 -23.92 -6.34 22.01
CA GLY A 11 -25.00 -6.41 21.04
C GLY A 11 -24.41 -6.73 19.66
N GLY A 12 -24.35 -8.00 19.30
CA GLY A 12 -24.37 -8.41 17.88
C GLY A 12 -23.09 -8.33 17.04
N SER A 13 -21.87 -8.33 17.61
CA SER A 13 -20.68 -8.40 16.74
C SER A 13 -20.54 -9.79 16.08
N THR A 14 -20.49 -9.81 14.74
CA THR A 14 -20.22 -11.01 13.92
C THR A 14 -18.75 -11.45 13.97
N TRP A 15 -17.90 -10.67 14.64
CA TRP A 15 -16.46 -10.84 14.73
C TRP A 15 -16.05 -11.70 15.94
N VAL A 16 -15.02 -12.53 15.77
CA VAL A 16 -14.47 -13.41 16.83
C VAL A 16 -13.13 -12.84 17.30
N GLU A 17 -13.09 -12.30 18.51
CA GLU A 17 -11.84 -12.09 19.25
C GLU A 17 -11.44 -13.38 19.98
N ASP A 18 -10.14 -13.65 20.10
CA ASP A 18 -9.67 -14.63 21.09
C ASP A 18 -9.81 -14.00 22.49
N PRO A 19 -10.74 -14.47 23.35
CA PRO A 19 -10.92 -13.88 24.68
C PRO A 19 -9.70 -14.05 25.60
N ALA A 20 -8.72 -14.89 25.23
CA ALA A 20 -7.48 -15.06 25.98
C ALA A 20 -6.39 -14.04 25.60
N HIS A 21 -6.51 -13.34 24.47
CA HIS A 21 -5.46 -12.46 23.94
C HIS A 21 -6.05 -11.18 23.32
N PRO A 22 -5.59 -9.96 23.70
CA PRO A 22 -6.11 -8.71 23.16
C PRO A 22 -5.92 -8.65 21.63
N PRO A 23 -6.79 -7.94 20.88
CA PRO A 23 -6.69 -7.83 19.43
C PRO A 23 -5.29 -7.33 19.05
N HIS A 24 -4.50 -8.23 18.49
CA HIS A 24 -3.18 -7.88 18.01
C HIS A 24 -3.38 -7.16 16.67
N ARG A 25 -3.08 -5.86 16.63
CA ARG A 25 -2.89 -5.14 15.37
C ARG A 25 -1.77 -5.85 14.60
N ILE A 26 -2.15 -6.76 13.71
CA ILE A 26 -1.27 -7.21 12.65
C ILE A 26 -1.11 -5.98 11.76
N PHE A 27 0.00 -5.28 11.93
CA PHE A 27 0.31 -4.03 11.21
C PHE A 27 -0.04 -4.17 9.72
N GLY A 28 -0.82 -3.21 9.22
CA GLY A 28 -1.37 -3.24 7.87
C GLY A 28 -0.30 -3.39 6.79
N PRO A 29 -0.62 -4.05 5.66
CA PRO A 29 0.26 -4.07 4.51
C PRO A 29 0.52 -2.64 4.02
N GLY A 30 1.74 -2.39 3.52
CA GLY A 30 1.93 -1.29 2.58
C GLY A 30 1.15 -1.60 1.29
N ASP A 31 0.63 -0.55 0.66
CA ASP A 31 -0.11 -0.47 -0.60
C ASP A 31 -0.39 -1.80 -1.33
N GLY A 32 -1.67 -2.22 -1.32
CA GLY A 32 -2.25 -3.14 -2.31
C GLY A 32 -1.84 -4.62 -2.25
N GLN A 33 -1.36 -5.14 -1.12
CA GLN A 33 -0.83 -6.52 -1.05
C GLN A 33 -1.93 -7.58 -0.76
N ARG A 34 -2.06 -8.60 -1.64
CA ARG A 34 -2.82 -9.83 -1.36
C ARG A 34 -2.13 -10.63 -0.23
N PHE A 35 -2.91 -11.16 0.71
CA PHE A 35 -2.43 -12.04 1.78
C PHE A 35 -2.92 -13.47 1.57
N VAL A 36 -2.19 -14.42 2.12
CA VAL A 36 -2.56 -15.84 2.05
C VAL A 36 -2.76 -16.39 3.45
N VAL A 37 -3.90 -17.02 3.68
CA VAL A 37 -4.22 -17.70 4.94
C VAL A 37 -4.17 -19.20 4.72
N GLY A 38 -3.63 -19.92 5.69
CA GLY A 38 -3.62 -21.37 5.67
C GLY A 38 -3.38 -21.96 7.04
N ARG A 39 -3.34 -23.29 7.09
CA ARG A 39 -2.95 -24.02 8.30
C ARG A 39 -1.50 -24.49 8.20
N VAL A 40 -0.80 -24.43 9.33
CA VAL A 40 0.51 -25.07 9.52
C VAL A 40 0.57 -25.64 10.91
N ASP A 41 1.00 -26.90 11.01
CA ASP A 41 1.09 -27.62 12.28
C ASP A 41 -0.23 -27.52 13.09
N GLY A 42 -1.36 -27.52 12.40
CA GLY A 42 -2.71 -27.39 12.96
C GLY A 42 -3.14 -25.97 13.34
N LYS A 43 -2.24 -24.98 13.31
CA LYS A 43 -2.52 -23.57 13.64
C LYS A 43 -2.93 -22.77 12.42
N LEU A 44 -3.81 -21.79 12.63
CA LEU A 44 -4.21 -20.85 11.60
C LEU A 44 -3.15 -19.76 11.48
N ALA A 45 -2.55 -19.61 10.30
CA ALA A 45 -1.50 -18.64 10.05
C ALA A 45 -1.78 -17.81 8.80
N LEU A 46 -1.36 -16.56 8.89
CA LEU A 46 -1.47 -15.56 7.84
C LEU A 46 -0.07 -15.19 7.36
N ALA A 47 0.11 -15.18 6.04
CA ALA A 47 1.34 -14.78 5.38
C ALA A 47 1.12 -13.57 4.49
N HIS A 48 2.00 -12.57 4.61
CA HIS A 48 1.95 -11.34 3.82
C HIS A 48 3.35 -10.75 3.63
N ARG A 49 3.50 -9.79 2.71
CA ARG A 49 4.73 -9.00 2.59
C ARG A 49 4.81 -7.98 3.72
N GLY A 50 5.93 -7.96 4.44
CA GLY A 50 6.22 -6.96 5.48
C GLY A 50 6.79 -5.65 4.90
N ARG A 51 6.73 -4.56 5.67
CA ARG A 51 7.31 -3.25 5.30
C ARG A 51 8.81 -3.30 4.95
N ASP A 52 9.54 -4.23 5.57
CA ASP A 52 10.97 -4.49 5.34
C ASP A 52 11.22 -5.37 4.09
N GLY A 53 10.22 -5.54 3.22
CA GLY A 53 10.32 -6.32 1.98
C GLY A 53 10.16 -7.84 2.14
N GLY A 54 10.49 -8.42 3.30
CA GLY A 54 10.39 -9.87 3.52
C GLY A 54 8.99 -10.37 3.90
N PRO A 55 8.66 -11.65 3.63
CA PRO A 55 7.39 -12.26 4.02
C PRO A 55 7.32 -12.45 5.54
N GLN A 56 6.21 -12.03 6.14
CA GLN A 56 5.89 -12.26 7.53
C GLN A 56 4.81 -13.33 7.64
N VAL A 57 5.01 -14.25 8.59
CA VAL A 57 4.00 -15.26 8.93
C VAL A 57 3.62 -15.08 10.38
N VAL A 58 2.32 -14.96 10.62
CA VAL A 58 1.74 -14.69 11.94
C VAL A 58 0.73 -15.79 12.26
N ASP A 59 0.86 -16.41 13.43
CA ASP A 59 -0.20 -17.22 14.01
C ASP A 59 -1.37 -16.31 14.37
N LEU A 60 -2.51 -16.45 13.67
CA LEU A 60 -3.68 -15.58 13.87
C LEU A 60 -4.29 -15.73 15.27
N ALA A 61 -4.10 -16.89 15.92
CA ALA A 61 -4.62 -17.11 17.27
C ALA A 61 -3.82 -16.34 18.32
N THR A 62 -2.49 -16.33 18.19
CA THR A 62 -1.59 -15.85 19.24
C THR A 62 -0.90 -14.53 18.91
N GLY A 63 -1.05 -14.03 17.67
CA GLY A 63 -0.25 -12.95 17.12
C GLY A 63 1.25 -13.28 17.01
N ALA A 64 1.64 -14.52 17.33
CA ALA A 64 3.04 -14.92 17.35
C ALA A 64 3.59 -14.91 15.92
N ARG A 65 4.56 -14.03 15.69
CA ARG A 65 5.35 -14.03 14.46
C ARG A 65 6.24 -15.26 14.45
N TRP A 66 6.19 -16.04 13.37
CA TRP A 66 7.20 -17.06 13.16
C TRP A 66 8.45 -16.35 12.66
N HIS A 67 9.35 -16.07 13.60
CA HIS A 67 10.60 -15.43 13.31
C HIS A 67 11.48 -16.36 12.48
N HIS A 68 11.77 -15.94 11.25
CA HIS A 68 12.84 -16.51 10.46
C HIS A 68 14.17 -16.39 11.22
N ARG A 69 15.05 -17.39 11.11
CA ARG A 69 16.44 -17.24 11.56
C ARG A 69 17.08 -16.13 10.72
N ALA A 70 17.38 -14.99 11.34
CA ALA A 70 17.83 -13.75 10.72
C ALA A 70 19.14 -13.90 9.94
N GLY A 71 19.03 -14.42 8.71
CA GLY A 71 20.15 -14.67 7.80
C GLY A 71 20.02 -13.87 6.52
N TRP A 72 19.48 -12.64 6.55
CA TRP A 72 19.43 -11.71 5.41
C TRP A 72 19.23 -10.26 5.92
N HIS A 73 19.45 -9.30 5.02
CA HIS A 73 19.29 -7.88 5.29
C HIS A 73 17.82 -7.47 5.09
N PRO A 74 17.17 -6.76 6.03
CA PRO A 74 15.80 -6.23 5.90
C PRO A 74 15.69 -4.99 4.99
N GLY A 75 16.75 -4.68 4.24
CA GLY A 75 16.86 -3.57 3.30
C GLY A 75 18.04 -3.85 2.36
N TRP A 76 18.40 -2.90 1.50
CA TRP A 76 19.41 -3.16 0.48
C TRP A 76 20.77 -3.58 1.04
N VAL A 77 21.45 -4.43 0.26
CA VAL A 77 22.85 -4.79 0.51
C VAL A 77 23.74 -3.65 0.03
N SER A 78 24.25 -2.86 0.96
CA SER A 78 25.03 -1.65 0.70
C SER A 78 26.52 -1.93 0.48
N ALA A 79 27.06 -3.00 1.07
CA ALA A 79 28.45 -3.40 0.91
C ALA A 79 28.61 -4.92 0.82
N LEU A 80 29.58 -5.39 0.02
CA LEU A 80 29.88 -6.81 -0.18
C LEU A 80 31.39 -7.05 -0.25
N THR A 81 31.84 -8.16 0.33
CA THR A 81 33.23 -8.59 0.21
C THR A 81 33.37 -10.12 0.32
N TYR A 82 34.51 -10.62 -0.11
CA TYR A 82 34.90 -12.03 -0.04
C TYR A 82 36.30 -12.14 0.58
N GLY A 83 36.52 -13.17 1.39
CA GLY A 83 37.85 -13.45 1.92
C GLY A 83 37.94 -14.74 2.71
N ARG A 84 38.98 -14.87 3.54
CA ARG A 84 39.22 -16.04 4.38
C ARG A 84 39.24 -15.68 5.85
N LEU A 85 38.48 -16.43 6.66
CA LEU A 85 38.51 -16.40 8.11
C LEU A 85 39.07 -17.75 8.61
N GLY A 86 40.35 -17.77 8.97
CA GLY A 86 41.09 -19.03 9.17
C GLY A 86 41.10 -19.87 7.89
N ASP A 87 40.63 -21.11 7.98
CA ASP A 87 40.53 -22.05 6.85
C ASP A 87 39.21 -21.94 6.07
N LEU A 88 38.26 -21.10 6.52
CA LEU A 88 36.95 -20.92 5.90
C LEU A 88 37.00 -19.83 4.83
N GLU A 89 36.48 -20.13 3.64
CA GLU A 89 36.15 -19.12 2.62
C GLU A 89 34.82 -18.49 3.03
N VAL A 90 34.74 -17.15 3.05
CA VAL A 90 33.53 -16.45 3.51
C VAL A 90 33.10 -15.33 2.57
N VAL A 91 31.78 -15.14 2.53
CA VAL A 91 31.12 -13.96 1.98
C VAL A 91 30.67 -13.11 3.14
N VAL A 92 30.94 -11.80 3.08
CA VAL A 92 30.50 -10.85 4.09
C VAL A 92 29.71 -9.74 3.44
N SER A 93 28.50 -9.51 3.94
CA SER A 93 27.56 -8.51 3.42
C SER A 93 27.14 -7.53 4.51
N GLY A 94 26.96 -6.29 4.11
CA GLY A 94 26.55 -5.18 4.97
C GLY A 94 25.25 -4.56 4.44
N GLY A 95 24.32 -4.29 5.35
CA GLY A 95 23.01 -3.75 5.03
C GLY A 95 22.87 -2.26 5.32
N ALA A 96 21.84 -1.65 4.72
CA ALA A 96 21.36 -0.31 5.07
C ALA A 96 20.93 -0.17 6.54
N ASP A 97 20.62 -1.28 7.20
CA ASP A 97 20.23 -1.37 8.60
C ASP A 97 21.43 -1.50 9.57
N GLY A 98 22.66 -1.45 9.05
CA GLY A 98 23.88 -1.56 9.83
C GLY A 98 24.23 -2.97 10.30
N ARG A 99 23.51 -4.00 9.82
CA ARG A 99 23.90 -5.40 10.07
C ARG A 99 25.06 -5.80 9.18
N VAL A 100 25.89 -6.71 9.72
CA VAL A 100 26.91 -7.43 8.95
C VAL A 100 26.67 -8.92 9.08
N LEU A 101 26.50 -9.60 7.94
CA LEU A 101 26.31 -11.05 7.86
C LEU A 101 27.58 -11.70 7.32
N VAL A 102 28.04 -12.76 7.97
CA VAL A 102 29.17 -13.58 7.53
C VAL A 102 28.62 -14.95 7.17
N ARG A 103 28.89 -15.41 5.96
CA ARG A 103 28.45 -16.72 5.45
C ARG A 103 29.64 -17.53 4.97
N ASP A 104 29.53 -18.85 5.09
CA ASP A 104 30.45 -19.77 4.44
C ASP A 104 30.28 -19.66 2.92
N ALA A 105 31.35 -19.33 2.20
CA ALA A 105 31.32 -19.02 0.78
C ALA A 105 30.84 -20.20 -0.08
N VAL A 106 31.05 -21.44 0.38
CA VAL A 106 30.77 -22.64 -0.41
C VAL A 106 29.34 -23.13 -0.17
N SER A 107 28.90 -23.18 1.08
CA SER A 107 27.58 -23.69 1.49
C SER A 107 26.50 -22.61 1.55
N GLY A 108 26.88 -21.33 1.72
CA GLY A 108 25.96 -20.22 1.95
C GLY A 108 25.35 -20.19 3.36
N GLU A 109 25.77 -21.09 4.25
CA GLU A 109 25.28 -21.12 5.62
C GLU A 109 25.72 -19.85 6.36
N PRO A 110 24.80 -19.17 7.08
CA PRO A 110 25.17 -18.06 7.94
C PRO A 110 26.05 -18.57 9.08
N LEU A 111 27.26 -18.03 9.17
CA LEU A 111 28.23 -18.34 10.21
C LEU A 111 28.06 -17.40 11.41
N HIS A 112 28.02 -16.09 11.15
CA HIS A 112 27.95 -15.06 12.19
C HIS A 112 27.12 -13.86 11.74
N VAL A 113 26.54 -13.16 12.71
CA VAL A 113 25.74 -11.94 12.49
C VAL A 113 26.15 -10.89 13.51
N LEU A 114 26.71 -9.79 13.04
CA LEU A 114 26.88 -8.59 13.85
C LEU A 114 25.63 -7.72 13.71
N LYS A 115 24.91 -7.54 14.80
CA LYS A 115 23.69 -6.71 14.82
C LYS A 115 24.05 -5.23 14.79
N GLY A 116 23.34 -4.45 13.97
CA GLY A 116 23.37 -2.99 14.01
C GLY A 116 22.87 -2.44 15.34
N GLN A 117 23.37 -1.27 15.76
CA GLN A 117 23.03 -0.64 17.04
C GLN A 117 21.86 0.37 16.95
N GLY A 118 21.25 0.56 15.76
CA GLY A 118 20.13 1.47 15.53
C GLY A 118 19.37 1.16 14.24
N GLN A 119 18.33 1.96 13.92
CA GLN A 119 17.58 1.91 12.66
C GLN A 119 17.79 3.22 11.88
N GLY A 120 17.84 3.15 10.54
CA GLY A 120 17.93 4.31 9.63
C GLY A 120 19.24 4.42 8.83
N ARG A 121 19.28 5.34 7.84
CA ARG A 121 20.43 5.54 6.91
C ARG A 121 21.75 5.88 7.61
N ASP A 122 21.70 6.44 8.81
CA ASP A 122 22.90 6.78 9.59
C ASP A 122 23.73 5.56 10.00
N TRP A 123 23.19 4.35 9.84
CA TRP A 123 23.83 3.10 10.22
C TRP A 123 24.23 2.23 9.01
N GLU A 124 24.01 2.71 7.78
CA GLU A 124 24.32 1.96 6.55
C GLU A 124 25.80 1.55 6.51
N ILE A 125 26.08 0.30 6.15
CA ILE A 125 27.46 -0.17 5.97
C ILE A 125 27.96 0.28 4.59
N GLU A 126 28.90 1.22 4.54
CA GLU A 126 29.40 1.80 3.29
C GLU A 126 30.57 0.98 2.68
N ALA A 127 31.39 0.31 3.50
CA ALA A 127 32.47 -0.54 2.99
C ALA A 127 32.80 -1.71 3.93
N LEU A 128 33.22 -2.84 3.34
CA LEU A 128 33.60 -4.05 4.04
C LEU A 128 34.91 -4.64 3.50
N ARG A 129 35.68 -5.29 4.38
CA ARG A 129 36.84 -6.10 3.99
C ARG A 129 37.10 -7.22 4.98
N VAL A 130 37.57 -8.35 4.48
CA VAL A 130 38.14 -9.43 5.31
C VAL A 130 39.66 -9.33 5.28
N GLY A 131 40.30 -9.43 6.44
CA GLY A 131 41.76 -9.39 6.56
C GLY A 131 42.24 -9.97 7.89
N GLN A 132 43.44 -9.56 8.32
CA GLN A 132 44.01 -10.00 9.60
C GLN A 132 44.49 -8.82 10.45
N VAL A 133 44.38 -8.98 11.78
CA VAL A 133 45.00 -8.12 12.79
C VAL A 133 45.77 -9.00 13.76
N ASP A 134 47.08 -8.79 13.86
CA ASP A 134 47.99 -9.57 14.73
C ASP A 134 47.82 -11.10 14.57
N GLY A 135 47.58 -11.55 13.33
CA GLY A 135 47.37 -12.96 12.99
C GLY A 135 45.96 -13.50 13.26
N ARG A 136 45.03 -12.68 13.77
CA ARG A 136 43.60 -13.03 13.88
C ARG A 136 42.85 -12.58 12.64
N SER A 137 42.00 -13.46 12.11
CA SER A 137 41.08 -13.12 11.02
C SER A 137 39.99 -12.17 11.51
N ALA A 138 39.78 -11.07 10.79
CA ALA A 138 38.83 -10.04 11.18
C ALA A 138 38.08 -9.45 9.97
N VAL A 139 36.90 -8.91 10.24
CA VAL A 139 36.08 -8.12 9.32
C VAL A 139 36.25 -6.65 9.69
N PHE A 140 36.64 -5.86 8.69
CA PHE A 140 36.81 -4.42 8.75
C PHE A 140 35.56 -3.77 8.17
N ILE A 141 34.95 -2.88 8.94
CA ILE A 141 33.62 -2.33 8.69
C ILE A 141 33.73 -0.80 8.72
N LEU A 142 33.21 -0.15 7.68
CA LEU A 142 33.01 1.30 7.62
C LEU A 142 31.51 1.58 7.48
N ASP A 143 30.95 2.40 8.37
CA ASP A 143 29.53 2.82 8.31
C ASP A 143 29.34 4.27 7.84
N ALA A 144 28.09 4.66 7.60
CA ALA A 144 27.68 5.98 7.15
C ALA A 144 28.03 7.11 8.14
N GLN A 145 28.17 6.78 9.44
CA GLN A 145 28.72 7.68 10.47
C GLN A 145 30.24 7.86 10.37
N ARG A 146 30.87 7.25 9.36
CA ARG A 146 32.31 7.23 9.13
C ARG A 146 33.08 6.56 10.25
N SER A 147 32.44 5.70 11.04
CA SER A 147 33.11 4.89 12.06
C SER A 147 33.81 3.70 11.41
N VAL A 148 34.98 3.32 11.94
CA VAL A 148 35.71 2.14 11.49
C VAL A 148 35.74 1.13 12.63
N ARG A 149 35.19 -0.06 12.38
CA ARG A 149 35.16 -1.17 13.33
C ARG A 149 35.93 -2.36 12.77
N VAL A 150 36.67 -3.03 13.65
CA VAL A 150 37.34 -4.30 13.34
C VAL A 150 36.78 -5.35 14.26
N TRP A 151 36.09 -6.33 13.70
CA TRP A 151 35.38 -7.37 14.42
C TRP A 151 35.97 -8.74 14.09
N ASP A 152 36.29 -9.53 15.10
CA ASP A 152 36.64 -10.94 14.96
C ASP A 152 35.35 -11.77 15.06
N PRO A 153 34.80 -12.26 13.93
CA PRO A 153 33.57 -13.03 13.95
C PRO A 153 33.73 -14.40 14.62
N LEU A 154 34.93 -14.99 14.60
CA LEU A 154 35.17 -16.32 15.18
C LEU A 154 35.23 -16.26 16.71
N ALA A 155 35.74 -15.15 17.25
CA ALA A 155 35.73 -14.88 18.69
C ALA A 155 34.46 -14.13 19.15
N ASP A 156 33.70 -13.56 18.21
CA ASP A 156 32.61 -12.61 18.42
C ASP A 156 33.00 -11.41 19.32
N VAL A 157 34.15 -10.80 19.01
CA VAL A 157 34.70 -9.67 19.77
C VAL A 157 35.07 -8.52 18.83
N GLU A 158 34.64 -7.31 19.18
CA GLU A 158 35.14 -6.09 18.56
C GLU A 158 36.57 -5.84 19.04
N LEU A 159 37.52 -5.87 18.11
CA LEU A 159 38.94 -5.67 18.38
C LEU A 159 39.29 -4.18 18.45
N ILE A 160 38.71 -3.38 17.54
CA ILE A 160 39.05 -1.97 17.35
C ILE A 160 37.79 -1.21 16.95
N ARG A 161 37.64 0.00 17.48
CA ARG A 161 36.62 0.97 17.08
C ARG A 161 37.19 2.37 17.04
N TRP A 162 37.08 3.02 15.89
CA TRP A 162 37.38 4.44 15.71
C TRP A 162 36.12 5.16 15.32
N ASP A 163 35.66 6.05 16.19
CA ASP A 163 34.51 6.89 15.89
C ASP A 163 34.97 8.08 15.03
N ASN A 164 34.33 8.24 13.87
CA ASN A 164 34.52 9.34 12.93
C ASN A 164 35.98 9.61 12.45
N PRO A 165 36.78 8.61 12.03
CA PRO A 165 38.10 8.81 11.42
C PRO A 165 38.13 9.61 10.09
N ARG A 166 37.00 10.16 9.62
CA ARG A 166 36.86 10.81 8.30
C ARG A 166 37.34 9.91 7.14
N ALA A 167 37.06 8.61 7.23
CA ALA A 167 37.38 7.63 6.20
C ALA A 167 36.56 7.87 4.92
N ILE A 168 37.12 7.51 3.77
CA ILE A 168 36.48 7.66 2.45
C ILE A 168 35.94 6.31 2.00
N ALA A 169 34.61 6.20 1.90
CA ALA A 169 33.94 4.97 1.48
C ALA A 169 34.30 4.51 0.06
N GLU A 170 34.36 5.43 -0.91
CA GLU A 170 34.55 5.08 -2.33
C GLU A 170 35.90 4.41 -2.62
N ALA A 171 36.94 4.68 -1.82
CA ALA A 171 38.26 4.03 -1.96
C ALA A 171 38.29 2.60 -1.43
N GLY A 172 37.39 2.28 -0.49
CA GLY A 172 37.41 1.04 0.28
C GLY A 172 38.72 0.80 1.06
N PHE A 173 38.75 -0.33 1.77
CA PHE A 173 39.95 -0.87 2.39
C PHE A 173 40.85 -1.55 1.34
N ALA A 174 42.16 -1.51 1.54
CA ALA A 174 43.13 -2.24 0.72
C ALA A 174 44.05 -3.12 1.57
N ASP A 175 44.56 -4.20 0.96
CA ASP A 175 45.59 -5.03 1.58
C ASP A 175 46.98 -4.51 1.19
N ARG A 176 47.87 -4.45 2.18
CA ARG A 176 49.30 -4.17 2.03
C ARG A 176 50.07 -5.12 2.93
N ASP A 177 50.83 -6.03 2.33
CA ASP A 177 51.72 -6.95 3.05
C ASP A 177 50.99 -7.72 4.20
N GLY A 178 49.71 -8.05 4.01
CA GLY A 178 48.89 -8.72 5.02
C GLY A 178 48.28 -7.79 6.09
N ARG A 179 48.37 -6.47 5.90
CA ARG A 179 47.71 -5.45 6.73
C ARG A 179 46.66 -4.71 5.94
N VAL A 180 45.57 -4.35 6.60
CA VAL A 180 44.49 -3.58 5.98
C VAL A 180 44.74 -2.10 6.19
N VAL A 181 44.72 -1.33 5.12
CA VAL A 181 44.86 0.13 5.11
C VAL A 181 43.58 0.80 4.62
N MET A 182 43.38 2.05 5.00
CA MET A 182 42.27 2.89 4.53
C MET A 182 42.74 4.29 4.15
N LEU A 183 41.92 4.97 3.35
CA LEU A 183 42.11 6.36 3.00
C LEU A 183 41.26 7.25 3.91
N THR A 184 41.90 8.23 4.57
CA THR A 184 41.26 9.22 5.44
C THR A 184 41.46 10.63 4.92
N ARG A 185 40.51 11.53 5.19
CA ARG A 185 40.57 12.94 4.78
C ARG A 185 40.69 13.88 5.98
N THR A 186 41.61 14.85 5.91
CA THR A 186 41.72 15.94 6.89
C THR A 186 41.95 17.26 6.17
N ASP A 187 40.99 18.19 6.24
CA ASP A 187 41.13 19.60 5.84
C ASP A 187 41.83 19.86 4.49
N GLY A 188 41.44 19.10 3.45
CA GLY A 188 41.96 19.21 2.07
C GLY A 188 43.05 18.18 1.71
N ASP A 189 43.64 17.53 2.72
CA ASP A 189 44.65 16.49 2.55
C ASP A 189 44.07 15.08 2.68
N PHE A 190 44.67 14.17 1.93
CA PHE A 190 44.38 12.74 1.94
C PHE A 190 45.55 11.97 2.57
N GLN A 191 45.23 11.00 3.42
CA GLN A 191 46.21 10.23 4.16
C GLN A 191 45.84 8.75 4.19
N VAL A 192 46.77 7.89 3.77
CA VAL A 192 46.64 6.44 3.94
C VAL A 192 47.09 6.06 5.35
N ARG A 193 46.24 5.30 6.05
CA ARG A 193 46.47 4.84 7.43
C ARG A 193 46.30 3.33 7.51
N ASP A 194 47.11 2.71 8.35
CA ASP A 194 46.93 1.33 8.76
C ASP A 194 45.70 1.25 9.67
N VAL A 195 44.72 0.40 9.34
CA VAL A 195 43.42 0.34 10.03
C VAL A 195 43.54 -0.26 11.42
N ALA A 196 44.54 -1.09 11.67
CA ALA A 196 44.72 -1.70 12.99
C ALA A 196 45.30 -0.69 14.00
N SER A 197 46.27 0.12 13.57
CA SER A 197 47.04 1.01 14.46
C SER A 197 46.65 2.49 14.38
N GLY A 198 46.01 2.93 13.29
CA GLY A 198 45.68 4.35 13.03
C GLY A 198 46.85 5.19 12.57
N VAL A 199 48.02 4.57 12.51
CA VAL A 199 49.26 5.23 12.13
C VAL A 199 49.27 5.48 10.62
N PRO A 200 49.63 6.70 10.19
CA PRO A 200 49.90 7.00 8.78
C PRO A 200 50.94 6.05 8.19
N VAL A 201 50.65 5.50 7.02
CA VAL A 201 51.58 4.60 6.28
C VAL A 201 52.60 5.41 5.46
N GLY A 202 52.30 6.68 5.18
CA GLY A 202 53.08 7.55 4.31
C GLY A 202 52.85 9.03 4.59
N ALA A 203 53.38 9.90 3.74
CA ALA A 203 53.06 11.33 3.76
C ALA A 203 51.62 11.59 3.28
N SER A 204 51.06 12.75 3.64
CA SER A 204 49.79 13.22 3.07
C SER A 204 50.00 13.74 1.65
N PHE A 205 48.94 13.73 0.85
CA PHE A 205 48.91 14.36 -0.46
C PHE A 205 47.66 15.21 -0.61
N THR A 206 47.82 16.33 -1.31
CA THR A 206 46.80 17.37 -1.49
C THR A 206 46.22 17.30 -2.91
N VAL A 207 44.91 17.51 -3.02
CA VAL A 207 44.23 17.68 -4.30
C VAL A 207 43.65 19.09 -4.33
N ASP A 208 44.04 19.91 -5.30
CA ASP A 208 43.52 21.28 -5.48
C ASP A 208 42.04 21.23 -5.86
N SER A 209 41.14 21.46 -4.90
CA SER A 209 39.69 21.48 -5.11
C SER A 209 38.97 22.21 -3.98
N ASP A 210 38.18 23.23 -4.33
CA ASP A 210 37.32 23.98 -3.40
C ASP A 210 35.99 23.24 -3.09
N TYR A 211 35.66 22.19 -3.85
CA TYR A 211 34.41 21.44 -3.74
C TYR A 211 34.63 20.07 -3.09
N LEU A 212 33.96 19.79 -1.95
CA LEU A 212 34.28 18.66 -1.08
C LEU A 212 33.32 17.45 -1.18
N GLY A 213 32.36 17.47 -2.11
CA GLY A 213 31.41 16.38 -2.39
C GLY A 213 31.78 15.57 -3.65
N GLY A 214 31.59 14.24 -3.60
CA GLY A 214 31.77 13.35 -4.76
C GLY A 214 33.22 12.98 -5.10
N VAL A 215 33.94 12.37 -4.14
CA VAL A 215 35.35 11.94 -4.32
C VAL A 215 35.40 10.49 -4.82
N GLY A 216 35.74 10.30 -6.09
CA GLY A 216 36.05 8.99 -6.67
C GLY A 216 37.45 8.53 -6.28
N ALA A 217 37.59 7.31 -5.75
CA ALA A 217 38.85 6.82 -5.23
C ALA A 217 39.03 5.31 -5.48
N ALA A 218 40.27 4.86 -5.68
CA ALA A 218 40.58 3.43 -5.76
C ALA A 218 42.01 3.13 -5.29
N PHE A 219 42.18 2.04 -4.53
CA PHE A 219 43.49 1.46 -4.25
C PHE A 219 43.91 0.48 -5.34
N GLY A 220 45.22 0.42 -5.61
CA GLY A 220 45.79 -0.51 -6.57
C GLY A 220 47.23 -0.92 -6.23
N SER A 221 47.77 -1.87 -6.99
CA SER A 221 49.18 -2.22 -6.96
C SER A 221 49.82 -2.05 -8.33
N VAL A 222 50.79 -1.15 -8.41
CA VAL A 222 51.55 -0.88 -9.64
C VAL A 222 53.03 -1.11 -9.32
N ASP A 223 53.67 -2.01 -10.07
CA ASP A 223 55.08 -2.42 -9.88
C ASP A 223 55.44 -2.80 -8.43
N GLY A 224 54.50 -3.45 -7.73
CA GLY A 224 54.67 -3.88 -6.34
C GLY A 224 54.54 -2.76 -5.30
N ARG A 225 54.17 -1.55 -5.72
CA ARG A 225 53.87 -0.41 -4.85
C ARG A 225 52.38 -0.29 -4.64
N LEU A 226 51.97 0.06 -3.42
CA LEU A 226 50.59 0.44 -3.14
C LEU A 226 50.36 1.85 -3.70
N VAL A 227 49.35 2.01 -4.54
CA VAL A 227 48.99 3.28 -5.15
C VAL A 227 47.54 3.63 -4.87
N VAL A 228 47.23 4.92 -4.93
CA VAL A 228 45.89 5.49 -4.76
C VAL A 228 45.59 6.34 -5.99
N ALA A 229 44.48 6.05 -6.67
CA ALA A 229 43.92 6.92 -7.69
C ALA A 229 42.78 7.75 -7.07
N LEU A 230 42.76 9.07 -7.31
CA LEU A 230 41.70 9.95 -6.84
C LEU A 230 41.26 10.95 -7.89
N THR A 231 39.99 11.32 -7.79
CA THR A 231 39.37 12.42 -8.49
C THR A 231 38.34 13.07 -7.57
N VAL A 232 38.17 14.37 -7.70
CA VAL A 232 37.16 15.13 -6.96
C VAL A 232 36.33 15.86 -8.01
N HIS A 233 35.04 15.55 -8.11
CA HIS A 233 34.13 16.20 -9.08
C HIS A 233 34.71 16.25 -10.52
N GLU A 234 34.81 17.44 -11.12
CA GLU A 234 35.28 17.67 -12.49
C GLU A 234 36.81 17.70 -12.63
N HIS A 235 37.56 17.44 -11.55
CA HIS A 235 39.02 17.51 -11.57
C HIS A 235 39.66 16.29 -12.25
N PRO A 236 40.90 16.43 -12.79
CA PRO A 236 41.65 15.31 -13.36
C PRO A 236 41.80 14.14 -12.40
N VAL A 237 41.97 12.93 -12.94
CA VAL A 237 42.32 11.77 -12.12
C VAL A 237 43.83 11.77 -11.90
N HIS A 238 44.23 11.69 -10.65
CA HIS A 238 45.63 11.65 -10.24
C HIS A 238 45.93 10.30 -9.59
N VAL A 239 47.15 9.80 -9.79
CA VAL A 239 47.62 8.55 -9.20
C VAL A 239 48.86 8.82 -8.37
N TRP A 240 48.82 8.48 -7.09
CA TRP A 240 49.94 8.66 -6.16
C TRP A 240 50.44 7.33 -5.63
N ASP A 241 51.73 7.29 -5.32
CA ASP A 241 52.30 6.28 -4.45
C ASP A 241 51.84 6.53 -3.00
N ALA A 242 51.20 5.52 -2.40
CA ALA A 242 50.53 5.64 -1.10
C ALA A 242 51.48 5.87 0.09
N VAL A 243 52.78 5.64 -0.10
CA VAL A 243 53.80 5.76 0.95
C VAL A 243 54.55 7.09 0.82
N THR A 244 55.01 7.39 -0.39
CA THR A 244 55.84 8.57 -0.65
C THR A 244 55.02 9.83 -0.93
N ALA A 245 53.71 9.68 -1.17
CA ALA A 245 52.83 10.76 -1.64
C ALA A 245 53.28 11.39 -2.97
N ALA A 246 54.19 10.72 -3.69
CA ALA A 246 54.66 11.18 -4.99
C ALA A 246 53.67 10.80 -6.09
N PRO A 247 53.36 11.71 -7.03
CA PRO A 247 52.57 11.35 -8.20
C PRO A 247 53.33 10.32 -9.04
N LEU A 248 52.65 9.26 -9.47
CA LEU A 248 53.22 8.18 -10.26
C LEU A 248 53.45 8.60 -11.73
N GLY A 249 52.60 9.50 -12.23
CA GLY A 249 52.59 9.98 -13.60
C GLY A 249 51.93 11.35 -13.71
N PRO A 250 51.85 11.93 -14.92
CA PRO A 250 51.05 13.13 -15.14
C PRO A 250 49.57 12.86 -14.85
N PRO A 251 48.80 13.89 -14.46
CA PRO A 251 47.35 13.75 -14.30
C PRO A 251 46.69 13.28 -15.58
N ILE A 252 45.70 12.40 -15.45
CA ILE A 252 44.88 11.90 -16.55
C ILE A 252 43.82 12.97 -16.88
N PRO A 253 43.90 13.67 -18.03
CA PRO A 253 43.03 14.80 -18.35
C PRO A 253 41.69 14.34 -18.94
N GLU A 254 40.56 14.93 -18.51
CA GLU A 254 39.43 15.30 -19.39
C GLU A 254 38.31 16.12 -18.72
N ASN A 255 37.60 16.85 -19.60
CA ASN A 255 36.78 18.04 -19.43
C ASN A 255 35.27 17.67 -19.46
N LEU A 256 34.80 16.98 -18.43
CA LEU A 256 33.48 16.33 -18.42
C LEU A 256 32.88 16.33 -17.02
N SER A 257 31.66 16.87 -16.94
CA SER A 257 30.83 16.97 -15.74
C SER A 257 30.28 15.60 -15.33
N GLY A 258 30.35 15.26 -14.04
CA GLY A 258 29.74 14.05 -13.48
C GLY A 258 30.62 13.26 -12.52
N LYS A 259 29.98 12.40 -11.71
CA LYS A 259 30.68 11.46 -10.80
C LYS A 259 31.44 10.41 -11.60
N ARG A 260 32.65 10.04 -11.16
CA ARG A 260 33.50 9.02 -11.77
C ARG A 260 33.75 7.88 -10.81
N CYS A 261 33.64 6.65 -11.30
CA CYS A 261 34.06 5.46 -10.56
C CYS A 261 35.42 4.98 -11.08
N LEU A 262 36.32 4.65 -10.15
CA LEU A 262 37.69 4.28 -10.46
C LEU A 262 37.92 2.82 -10.04
N ALA A 263 38.64 2.05 -10.86
CA ALA A 263 39.05 0.71 -10.46
C ALA A 263 40.38 0.31 -11.09
N PHE A 264 41.31 -0.22 -10.29
CA PHE A 264 42.53 -0.81 -10.82
C PHE A 264 42.29 -2.25 -11.23
N GLY A 265 42.83 -2.64 -12.39
CA GLY A 265 42.81 -4.03 -12.84
C GLY A 265 44.02 -4.36 -13.70
N ARG A 266 44.03 -5.58 -14.23
CA ARG A 266 45.08 -6.06 -15.14
C ARG A 266 44.52 -6.21 -16.54
N HIS A 267 45.29 -5.73 -17.52
CA HIS A 267 45.02 -5.91 -18.93
C HIS A 267 46.33 -6.17 -19.68
N ALA A 268 46.35 -7.20 -20.53
CA ALA A 268 47.54 -7.63 -21.29
C ALA A 268 48.81 -7.78 -20.41
N GLY A 269 48.65 -8.27 -19.17
CA GLY A 269 49.75 -8.49 -18.22
C GLY A 269 50.27 -7.23 -17.51
N ARG A 270 49.66 -6.06 -17.74
CA ARG A 270 50.01 -4.78 -17.09
C ARG A 270 48.88 -4.30 -16.18
N THR A 271 49.24 -3.57 -15.12
CA THR A 271 48.24 -2.86 -14.29
C THR A 271 47.75 -1.63 -15.07
N VAL A 272 46.43 -1.49 -15.18
CA VAL A 272 45.75 -0.36 -15.82
C VAL A 272 44.71 0.23 -14.87
N LEU A 273 44.34 1.49 -15.10
CA LEU A 273 43.26 2.16 -14.40
C LEU A 273 42.03 2.21 -15.31
N PHE A 274 40.92 1.67 -14.83
CA PHE A 274 39.61 1.80 -15.46
C PHE A 274 38.86 2.99 -14.85
N ILE A 275 38.27 3.80 -15.72
CA ILE A 275 37.46 4.97 -15.34
C ILE A 275 36.08 4.79 -15.97
N GLY A 276 35.06 4.67 -15.13
CA GLY A 276 33.66 4.68 -15.56
C GLY A 276 33.07 6.08 -15.41
N HIS A 277 32.33 6.50 -16.43
CA HIS A 277 31.72 7.83 -16.52
C HIS A 277 30.21 7.77 -16.29
N GLY A 278 29.71 8.65 -15.41
CA GLY A 278 28.28 8.84 -15.19
C GLY A 278 27.62 9.74 -16.26
N HIS A 279 26.28 9.72 -16.36
CA HIS A 279 25.51 10.49 -17.34
C HIS A 279 25.83 12.01 -17.31
N SER A 280 26.31 12.54 -18.44
CA SER A 280 26.53 13.98 -18.67
C SER A 280 25.67 14.44 -19.85
N VAL A 281 24.83 15.46 -19.63
CA VAL A 281 23.90 16.01 -20.65
C VAL A 281 24.62 16.68 -21.83
N GLN A 282 25.96 16.87 -21.77
CA GLN A 282 26.68 17.73 -22.72
C GLN A 282 27.75 17.06 -23.58
N VAL A 283 28.18 15.83 -23.30
CA VAL A 283 29.19 15.16 -24.14
C VAL A 283 28.82 13.69 -24.29
N GLY A 284 28.75 13.22 -25.54
CA GLY A 284 28.23 11.90 -25.90
C GLY A 284 28.89 10.73 -25.18
N ASN A 285 28.20 9.59 -25.16
CA ASN A 285 28.49 8.31 -24.50
C ASN A 285 30.00 7.98 -24.29
N LEU A 286 30.44 7.87 -23.03
CA LEU A 286 31.86 7.59 -22.68
C LEU A 286 32.12 6.31 -21.88
N GLY A 287 31.08 5.57 -21.48
CA GLY A 287 31.10 4.32 -20.71
C GLY A 287 32.35 4.05 -19.85
N VAL A 288 33.04 2.93 -20.11
CA VAL A 288 34.30 2.56 -19.42
C VAL A 288 35.49 2.86 -20.32
N GLN A 289 36.51 3.51 -19.76
CA GLN A 289 37.76 3.83 -20.43
C GLN A 289 38.98 3.26 -19.70
N THR A 290 40.01 2.91 -20.46
CA THR A 290 41.23 2.29 -19.92
C THR A 290 42.45 3.20 -20.07
N TRP A 291 43.21 3.36 -18.98
CA TRP A 291 44.32 4.30 -18.87
C TRP A 291 45.57 3.66 -18.28
N ASP A 292 46.73 4.10 -18.76
CA ASP A 292 48.03 3.72 -18.20
C ASP A 292 48.39 4.65 -17.03
N PRO A 293 48.57 4.12 -15.81
CA PRO A 293 48.78 4.94 -14.61
C PRO A 293 50.16 5.61 -14.54
N HIS A 294 51.14 5.20 -15.35
CA HIS A 294 52.47 5.82 -15.39
C HIS A 294 52.53 6.99 -16.36
N THR A 295 51.92 6.81 -17.53
CA THR A 295 52.01 7.80 -18.62
C THR A 295 50.84 8.78 -18.63
N GLY A 296 49.75 8.45 -17.94
CA GLY A 296 48.49 9.19 -18.00
C GLY A 296 47.83 9.14 -19.38
N ALA A 297 48.27 8.23 -20.26
CA ALA A 297 47.76 8.10 -21.62
C ALA A 297 46.62 7.06 -21.67
N ARG A 298 45.62 7.35 -22.52
CA ARG A 298 44.57 6.39 -22.85
C ARG A 298 45.17 5.23 -23.62
N VAL A 299 44.83 4.01 -23.24
CA VAL A 299 45.25 2.78 -23.91
C VAL A 299 44.02 1.98 -24.32
N PRO A 300 44.05 1.23 -25.44
CA PRO A 300 42.94 0.35 -25.79
C PRO A 300 42.74 -0.70 -24.70
N GLY A 301 41.54 -0.76 -24.13
CA GLY A 301 41.17 -1.76 -23.15
C GLY A 301 39.98 -2.62 -23.56
N PRO A 302 39.70 -3.69 -22.78
CA PRO A 302 38.73 -4.72 -23.13
C PRO A 302 37.27 -4.26 -23.03
N PHE A 303 37.02 -3.10 -22.40
CA PHE A 303 35.69 -2.55 -22.14
C PHE A 303 35.47 -1.18 -22.81
N ASP A 304 36.44 -0.71 -23.59
CA ASP A 304 36.34 0.57 -24.28
C ASP A 304 35.22 0.51 -25.35
N GLY A 305 34.33 1.51 -25.36
CA GLY A 305 33.20 1.60 -26.32
C GLY A 305 31.87 1.02 -25.83
N HIS A 306 31.75 0.72 -24.54
CA HIS A 306 30.47 0.51 -23.87
C HIS A 306 29.72 1.85 -23.71
N ASP A 307 28.39 1.87 -23.89
CA ASP A 307 27.62 3.12 -24.03
C ASP A 307 26.65 3.44 -22.87
N ASP A 308 26.62 2.64 -21.80
CA ASP A 308 25.74 2.91 -20.63
C ASP A 308 26.38 3.78 -19.54
N ASP A 309 25.51 4.38 -18.72
CA ASP A 309 25.82 5.17 -17.52
C ASP A 309 26.50 4.31 -16.43
N VAL A 310 27.74 4.65 -16.07
CA VAL A 310 28.55 3.87 -15.12
C VAL A 310 28.68 4.60 -13.79
N GLN A 311 27.80 4.26 -12.85
CA GLN A 311 27.77 4.83 -11.51
C GLN A 311 28.51 3.96 -10.47
N SER A 312 28.66 2.67 -10.76
CA SER A 312 29.49 1.73 -10.01
C SER A 312 30.31 0.88 -10.98
N LEU A 313 31.58 0.67 -10.66
CA LEU A 313 32.52 -0.12 -11.47
C LEU A 313 33.34 -1.02 -10.55
N THR A 314 33.25 -2.32 -10.78
CA THR A 314 34.12 -3.32 -10.16
C THR A 314 34.81 -4.11 -11.26
N VAL A 315 36.13 -4.33 -11.15
CA VAL A 315 36.92 -5.11 -12.11
C VAL A 315 37.64 -6.27 -11.43
N GLY A 316 37.76 -7.38 -12.12
CA GLY A 316 38.45 -8.58 -11.66
C GLY A 316 39.20 -9.26 -12.79
N GLU A 317 40.23 -10.05 -12.46
CA GLU A 317 40.91 -10.93 -13.41
C GLU A 317 40.85 -12.36 -12.91
N PHE A 318 40.32 -13.27 -13.74
CA PHE A 318 40.31 -14.69 -13.46
C PHE A 318 40.78 -15.46 -14.69
N ASP A 319 41.73 -16.38 -14.49
CA ASP A 319 42.22 -17.30 -15.52
C ASP A 319 42.68 -16.58 -16.81
N GLY A 320 43.32 -15.41 -16.64
CA GLY A 320 43.85 -14.59 -17.73
C GLY A 320 42.81 -13.77 -18.51
N ARG A 321 41.57 -13.67 -18.00
CA ARG A 321 40.49 -12.85 -18.57
C ARG A 321 40.12 -11.73 -17.62
N SER A 322 39.89 -10.54 -18.18
CA SER A 322 39.36 -9.39 -17.45
C SER A 322 37.84 -9.44 -17.44
N TYR A 323 37.28 -9.11 -16.28
CA TYR A 323 35.84 -9.02 -16.04
C TYR A 323 35.53 -7.66 -15.44
N ALA A 324 34.41 -7.06 -15.84
CA ALA A 324 33.88 -5.85 -15.21
C ALA A 324 32.40 -6.01 -14.94
N VAL A 325 31.94 -5.39 -13.85
CA VAL A 325 30.52 -5.17 -13.60
C VAL A 325 30.31 -3.68 -13.54
N VAL A 326 29.39 -3.20 -14.37
CA VAL A 326 28.94 -1.80 -14.41
C VAL A 326 27.48 -1.74 -13.99
N GLY A 327 27.11 -0.77 -13.15
CA GLY A 327 25.75 -0.63 -12.67
C GLY A 327 25.29 0.81 -12.55
N ASN A 328 23.97 1.03 -12.64
CA ASN A 328 23.29 2.30 -12.42
C ASN A 328 22.35 2.19 -11.19
N PRO A 329 22.71 2.79 -10.03
CA PRO A 329 21.94 2.69 -8.79
C PRO A 329 20.87 3.78 -8.63
N TYR A 330 20.68 4.71 -9.58
CA TYR A 330 19.75 5.84 -9.43
C TYR A 330 18.50 5.78 -10.34
N GLY A 331 18.28 4.68 -11.05
CA GLY A 331 17.05 4.40 -11.79
C GLY A 331 16.91 2.90 -12.07
N PHE A 332 15.68 2.45 -12.31
CA PHE A 332 15.32 1.06 -12.67
C PHE A 332 16.20 0.52 -13.83
N GLY A 333 17.37 -0.01 -13.51
CA GLY A 333 18.48 -0.15 -14.45
C GLY A 333 19.32 -1.39 -14.18
N SER A 334 19.44 -2.24 -15.21
CA SER A 334 20.21 -3.48 -15.20
C SER A 334 21.70 -3.25 -14.93
N ALA A 335 22.31 -4.10 -14.11
CA ALA A 335 23.77 -4.22 -14.09
C ALA A 335 24.25 -4.97 -15.34
N LEU A 336 25.37 -4.59 -15.91
CA LEU A 336 25.96 -5.28 -17.05
C LEU A 336 27.24 -5.95 -16.64
N PHE A 337 27.30 -7.25 -16.90
CA PHE A 337 28.48 -8.05 -16.75
C PHE A 337 29.25 -8.08 -18.07
N LEU A 338 30.47 -7.56 -18.05
CA LEU A 338 31.34 -7.44 -19.21
C LEU A 338 32.48 -8.46 -19.12
N ARG A 339 32.63 -9.27 -20.16
CA ARG A 339 33.71 -10.26 -20.32
C ARG A 339 34.47 -9.98 -21.61
N GLY A 340 35.80 -9.93 -21.56
CA GLY A 340 36.60 -9.63 -22.75
C GLY A 340 37.94 -10.37 -22.85
N PRO A 341 38.26 -10.97 -24.02
CA PRO A 341 39.61 -11.31 -24.45
C PRO A 341 40.05 -10.33 -25.55
N SER A 342 40.56 -9.17 -25.18
CA SER A 342 41.38 -8.26 -26.02
C SER A 342 40.82 -7.68 -27.35
N THR A 343 39.66 -8.05 -27.90
CA THR A 343 39.11 -7.40 -29.12
C THR A 343 37.59 -7.30 -29.25
N SER A 344 36.79 -7.92 -28.38
CA SER A 344 35.33 -7.77 -28.33
C SER A 344 34.81 -8.00 -26.92
N CYS A 345 33.92 -7.13 -26.45
CA CYS A 345 33.28 -7.23 -25.14
C CYS A 345 31.96 -8.03 -25.28
N GLU A 346 31.81 -9.11 -24.53
CA GLU A 346 30.54 -9.80 -24.34
C GLU A 346 29.85 -9.17 -23.13
N ALA A 347 28.68 -8.55 -23.35
CA ALA A 347 27.86 -7.97 -22.30
C ALA A 347 26.68 -8.90 -21.98
N ILE A 348 26.60 -9.34 -20.72
CA ILE A 348 25.46 -10.08 -20.17
C ILE A 348 24.69 -9.11 -19.28
N ARG A 349 23.44 -8.83 -19.65
CA ARG A 349 22.53 -8.03 -18.84
C ARG A 349 22.11 -8.85 -17.63
N LEU A 350 22.36 -8.31 -16.45
CA LEU A 350 21.80 -8.79 -15.19
C LEU A 350 20.55 -7.93 -14.98
N ASP A 351 19.38 -8.50 -15.23
CA ASP A 351 18.09 -7.81 -15.06
C ASP A 351 17.86 -7.53 -13.57
N ASP A 352 18.34 -6.39 -13.05
CA ASP A 352 18.03 -6.02 -11.66
C ASP A 352 18.48 -4.65 -11.15
N ASP A 353 17.75 -4.20 -10.11
CA ASP A 353 18.15 -3.16 -9.16
C ASP A 353 19.27 -3.71 -8.23
N SER A 354 20.50 -3.75 -8.75
CA SER A 354 21.69 -4.20 -8.01
C SER A 354 22.55 -3.01 -7.58
N ARG A 355 22.99 -3.00 -6.32
CA ARG A 355 23.74 -1.86 -5.74
C ARG A 355 25.20 -2.17 -5.46
N SER A 356 25.51 -3.41 -5.07
CA SER A 356 26.86 -3.81 -4.65
C SER A 356 27.33 -5.08 -5.35
N PHE A 357 28.63 -5.14 -5.67
CA PHE A 357 29.23 -6.25 -6.41
C PHE A 357 30.58 -6.61 -5.80
N ALA A 358 30.93 -7.90 -5.79
CA ALA A 358 32.27 -8.35 -5.44
C ALA A 358 32.69 -9.57 -6.26
N PHE A 359 33.92 -9.56 -6.75
CA PHE A 359 34.48 -10.71 -7.46
C PHE A 359 35.15 -11.68 -6.47
N ALA A 360 34.95 -12.98 -6.67
CA ALA A 360 35.45 -14.03 -5.81
C ALA A 360 35.84 -15.29 -6.61
N ARG A 361 36.65 -16.15 -6.00
CA ARG A 361 36.87 -17.53 -6.47
C ARG A 361 36.37 -18.50 -5.41
N ILE A 362 35.09 -18.88 -5.51
CA ILE A 362 34.40 -19.71 -4.54
C ILE A 362 34.53 -21.18 -4.96
N GLY A 363 35.13 -22.03 -4.11
CA GLY A 363 35.30 -23.45 -4.45
C GLY A 363 36.04 -23.67 -5.77
N ASN A 364 37.04 -22.83 -6.04
CA ASN A 364 37.82 -22.76 -7.28
C ASN A 364 37.08 -22.25 -8.54
N ARG A 365 35.83 -21.76 -8.42
CA ARG A 365 35.04 -21.22 -9.54
C ARG A 365 35.05 -19.68 -9.54
N PRO A 366 35.37 -19.04 -10.68
CA PRO A 366 35.28 -17.58 -10.79
C PRO A 366 33.81 -17.16 -10.68
N THR A 367 33.50 -16.34 -9.68
CA THR A 367 32.12 -16.00 -9.28
C THR A 367 32.01 -14.49 -9.02
N VAL A 368 30.89 -13.88 -9.41
CA VAL A 368 30.50 -12.54 -8.93
C VAL A 368 29.40 -12.66 -7.89
N LEU A 369 29.60 -11.98 -6.77
CA LEU A 369 28.64 -11.71 -5.72
C LEU A 369 27.86 -10.46 -6.10
N ILE A 370 26.53 -10.53 -6.01
CA ILE A 370 25.64 -9.41 -6.32
C ILE A 370 24.73 -9.16 -5.12
N GLY A 371 24.64 -7.91 -4.68
CA GLY A 371 23.76 -7.46 -3.60
C GLY A 371 22.66 -6.54 -4.14
N GLY A 372 21.41 -6.90 -3.88
CA GLY A 372 20.22 -6.22 -4.39
C GLY A 372 19.69 -5.11 -3.48
N PHE A 373 18.84 -4.24 -4.05
CA PHE A 373 18.06 -3.24 -3.30
C PHE A 373 17.06 -3.86 -2.31
N ASP A 374 16.77 -5.14 -2.50
CA ASP A 374 15.79 -5.95 -1.79
C ASP A 374 16.38 -6.74 -0.61
N GLY A 375 17.68 -6.59 -0.35
CA GLY A 375 18.39 -7.35 0.69
C GLY A 375 18.79 -8.76 0.26
N THR A 376 18.60 -9.12 -1.01
CA THR A 376 19.04 -10.41 -1.55
C THR A 376 20.53 -10.41 -1.90
N GLU A 377 21.16 -11.57 -1.72
CA GLU A 377 22.54 -11.82 -2.16
C GLU A 377 22.53 -12.96 -3.17
N ARG A 378 23.32 -12.81 -4.23
CA ARG A 378 23.32 -13.70 -5.40
C ARG A 378 24.73 -14.02 -5.84
N LEU A 379 24.88 -15.18 -6.46
CA LEU A 379 26.15 -15.66 -6.99
C LEU A 379 26.00 -15.99 -8.46
N VAL A 380 26.77 -15.37 -9.34
CA VAL A 380 26.78 -15.70 -10.77
C VAL A 380 28.14 -16.27 -11.14
N ASN A 381 28.13 -17.44 -11.76
CA ASN A 381 29.35 -18.06 -12.29
C ASN A 381 29.82 -17.28 -13.52
N LEU A 382 31.07 -16.81 -13.49
CA LEU A 382 31.65 -15.95 -14.53
C LEU A 382 31.98 -16.69 -15.83
N ASP A 383 32.10 -18.01 -15.78
CA ASP A 383 32.39 -18.82 -16.98
C ASP A 383 31.13 -19.12 -17.78
N THR A 384 30.03 -19.43 -17.08
CA THR A 384 28.76 -19.88 -17.65
C THR A 384 27.68 -18.80 -17.71
N GLY A 385 27.85 -17.68 -17.00
CA GLY A 385 26.83 -16.65 -16.83
C GLY A 385 25.59 -17.12 -16.05
N THR A 386 25.64 -18.32 -15.47
CA THR A 386 24.52 -18.91 -14.75
C THR A 386 24.55 -18.50 -13.29
N GLU A 387 23.42 -18.02 -12.81
CA GLU A 387 23.19 -17.80 -11.40
C GLU A 387 23.19 -19.11 -10.61
N SER A 388 23.72 -19.05 -9.39
CA SER A 388 23.84 -20.19 -8.52
C SER A 388 22.53 -20.47 -7.79
N PRO A 389 22.08 -21.73 -7.72
CA PRO A 389 20.87 -22.11 -6.99
C PRO A 389 21.01 -22.11 -5.46
N HIS A 390 22.04 -21.46 -4.90
CA HIS A 390 22.44 -21.55 -3.48
C HIS A 390 21.61 -20.68 -2.51
N ARG A 391 21.77 -20.95 -1.20
CA ARG A 391 21.04 -20.33 -0.06
C ARG A 391 21.37 -18.85 0.23
N TYR A 392 22.10 -18.17 -0.65
CA TYR A 392 22.47 -16.75 -0.49
C TYR A 392 21.26 -15.81 -0.64
N PHE A 393 20.23 -16.28 -1.31
CA PHE A 393 19.01 -15.52 -1.48
C PHE A 393 18.31 -15.30 -0.15
N GLY A 394 18.16 -14.03 0.21
CA GLY A 394 17.08 -13.61 1.10
C GLY A 394 15.71 -13.98 0.49
N PRO A 395 14.64 -13.93 1.28
CA PRO A 395 13.31 -14.06 0.70
C PRO A 395 13.14 -12.95 -0.34
N PRO A 396 12.54 -13.23 -1.51
CA PRO A 396 12.26 -12.19 -2.49
C PRO A 396 11.46 -11.06 -1.84
N THR A 397 11.64 -9.83 -2.33
CA THR A 397 10.83 -8.67 -1.89
C THR A 397 9.38 -8.72 -2.31
N ASP A 398 8.95 -9.75 -3.00
CA ASP A 398 7.80 -9.67 -3.88
C ASP A 398 6.68 -10.61 -3.39
N THR A 399 5.52 -10.51 -4.05
CA THR A 399 4.20 -10.96 -3.62
C THR A 399 4.18 -12.38 -3.03
N VAL A 400 3.57 -12.53 -1.84
CA VAL A 400 3.25 -13.85 -1.28
C VAL A 400 2.11 -14.44 -2.09
N LEU A 401 2.41 -15.42 -2.94
CA LEU A 401 1.41 -16.03 -3.81
C LEU A 401 0.60 -17.11 -3.09
N ALA A 402 1.26 -18.01 -2.37
CA ALA A 402 0.58 -19.10 -1.69
C ALA A 402 1.29 -19.54 -0.41
N PHE A 403 0.56 -20.25 0.44
CA PHE A 403 1.04 -20.77 1.71
C PHE A 403 0.47 -22.17 1.93
N GLY A 404 1.29 -23.09 2.44
CA GLY A 404 0.83 -24.46 2.73
C GLY A 404 1.96 -25.40 3.12
N GLU A 405 1.62 -26.64 3.41
CA GLU A 405 2.57 -27.68 3.82
C GLU A 405 3.11 -28.45 2.61
N VAL A 406 4.43 -28.56 2.48
CA VAL A 406 5.11 -29.38 1.45
C VAL A 406 6.09 -30.29 2.16
N ASP A 407 5.98 -31.61 1.94
CA ASP A 407 6.84 -32.62 2.58
C ASP A 407 6.94 -32.47 4.11
N GLY A 408 5.83 -32.13 4.77
CA GLY A 408 5.81 -31.94 6.23
C GLY A 408 6.30 -30.57 6.72
N ARG A 409 6.49 -29.59 5.81
CA ARG A 409 7.08 -28.28 6.14
C ARG A 409 6.18 -27.13 5.72
N ALA A 410 5.97 -26.21 6.66
CA ALA A 410 5.38 -24.91 6.40
C ALA A 410 6.14 -24.19 5.29
N THR A 411 5.52 -23.98 4.13
CA THR A 411 6.20 -23.44 2.96
C THR A 411 5.39 -22.30 2.35
N LEU A 412 6.05 -21.18 2.10
CA LEU A 412 5.53 -20.10 1.26
C LEU A 412 5.96 -20.32 -0.18
N LEU A 413 5.08 -19.97 -1.09
CA LEU A 413 5.40 -19.74 -2.47
C LEU A 413 5.49 -18.23 -2.67
N LEU A 414 6.66 -17.79 -3.08
CA LEU A 414 6.97 -16.39 -3.30
C LEU A 414 7.29 -16.21 -4.78
N GLU A 415 6.71 -15.20 -5.39
CA GLU A 415 7.23 -14.66 -6.65
C GLU A 415 8.15 -13.51 -6.30
N GLY A 416 9.25 -13.35 -7.03
CA GLY A 416 9.81 -12.02 -7.28
C GLY A 416 10.69 -11.90 -8.51
N ARG A 417 10.60 -10.75 -9.19
CA ARG A 417 11.45 -10.34 -10.33
C ARG A 417 11.62 -11.43 -11.41
N GLY A 418 10.52 -12.09 -11.79
CA GLY A 418 10.56 -13.18 -12.76
C GLY A 418 11.08 -14.51 -12.22
N TRP A 419 11.03 -14.74 -10.90
CA TRP A 419 11.41 -16.01 -10.28
C TRP A 419 10.35 -16.52 -9.30
N LEU A 420 10.06 -17.82 -9.35
CA LEU A 420 9.27 -18.53 -8.33
C LEU A 420 10.18 -19.21 -7.32
N ARG A 421 9.84 -19.09 -6.04
CA ARG A 421 10.58 -19.71 -4.93
C ARG A 421 9.66 -20.37 -3.93
N LEU A 422 10.05 -21.57 -3.52
CA LEU A 422 9.49 -22.22 -2.34
C LEU A 422 10.38 -21.89 -1.14
N TRP A 423 9.75 -21.43 -0.07
CA TRP A 423 10.41 -20.92 1.13
C TRP A 423 9.90 -21.65 2.36
N ASP A 424 10.77 -22.41 3.02
CA ASP A 424 10.45 -23.08 4.28
C ASP A 424 10.39 -22.02 5.39
N VAL A 425 9.20 -21.80 5.93
CA VAL A 425 8.91 -20.75 6.92
C VAL A 425 9.61 -21.05 8.25
N VAL A 426 9.67 -22.31 8.65
CA VAL A 426 10.28 -22.71 9.92
C VAL A 426 11.79 -22.66 9.81
N ALA A 427 12.35 -23.11 8.68
CA ALA A 427 13.80 -23.06 8.45
C ALA A 427 14.29 -21.64 8.13
N GLY A 428 13.42 -20.76 7.62
CA GLY A 428 13.78 -19.43 7.13
C GLY A 428 14.70 -19.50 5.92
N LEU A 429 14.54 -20.50 5.06
CA LEU A 429 15.41 -20.73 3.91
C LEU A 429 14.60 -21.25 2.71
N PRO A 430 15.08 -21.04 1.47
CA PRO A 430 14.49 -21.68 0.29
C PRO A 430 14.48 -23.22 0.43
N SER A 431 13.34 -23.86 0.15
CA SER A 431 13.21 -25.33 0.15
C SER A 431 13.60 -25.97 -1.20
N GLY A 432 14.07 -25.17 -2.16
CA GLY A 432 14.57 -25.61 -3.45
C GLY A 432 15.22 -24.48 -4.27
N PRO A 433 15.81 -24.80 -5.43
CA PRO A 433 16.35 -23.82 -6.35
C PRO A 433 15.24 -22.91 -6.90
N PRO A 434 15.51 -21.60 -7.07
CA PRO A 434 14.55 -20.68 -7.70
C PRO A 434 14.28 -21.13 -9.14
N GLN A 435 13.03 -21.01 -9.59
CA GLN A 435 12.63 -21.30 -10.97
C GLN A 435 12.42 -20.01 -11.73
N ARG A 436 13.12 -19.84 -12.85
CA ARG A 436 12.94 -18.66 -13.70
C ARG A 436 11.58 -18.75 -14.36
N ILE A 437 10.77 -17.73 -14.11
CA ILE A 437 9.61 -17.41 -14.91
C ILE A 437 10.15 -16.67 -16.12
N PRO A 438 9.78 -17.04 -17.34
CA PRO A 438 10.23 -16.28 -18.50
C PRO A 438 9.73 -14.82 -18.41
N ASP A 439 10.33 -13.91 -19.17
CA ASP A 439 10.06 -12.48 -19.01
C ASP A 439 8.67 -12.11 -19.59
N GLY A 440 7.93 -11.20 -18.94
CA GLY A 440 6.61 -10.72 -19.44
C GLY A 440 5.38 -11.47 -18.90
N PHE A 441 5.47 -12.05 -17.70
CA PHE A 441 4.45 -12.93 -17.16
C PHE A 441 3.56 -12.26 -16.11
N ARG A 442 2.28 -12.65 -16.04
CA ARG A 442 1.41 -12.38 -14.87
C ARG A 442 1.11 -13.70 -14.15
N LEU A 443 1.11 -13.63 -12.82
CA LEU A 443 0.92 -14.80 -11.96
C LEU A 443 -0.34 -14.65 -11.14
N PHE A 444 -1.07 -15.74 -11.08
CA PHE A 444 -2.26 -15.86 -10.24
C PHE A 444 -2.10 -17.10 -9.37
N SER A 445 -2.39 -16.96 -8.08
CA SER A 445 -2.55 -18.08 -7.18
C SER A 445 -4.02 -18.25 -6.85
N ALA A 446 -4.53 -19.48 -7.02
CA ALA A 446 -5.81 -19.85 -6.47
C ALA A 446 -5.59 -20.75 -5.25
N PRO A 447 -6.29 -20.51 -4.12
CA PRO A 447 -6.40 -21.51 -3.07
C PRO A 447 -7.19 -22.70 -3.64
N ASP A 448 -6.51 -23.82 -3.86
CA ASP A 448 -7.21 -25.09 -4.04
C ASP A 448 -7.83 -25.45 -2.68
N GLY A 449 -9.15 -25.59 -2.60
CA GLY A 449 -9.88 -25.93 -1.37
C GLY A 449 -9.46 -27.28 -0.78
N GLN A 450 -8.63 -28.05 -1.50
CA GLN A 450 -7.94 -29.22 -1.01
C GLN A 450 -6.57 -28.85 -0.44
N VAL A 451 -6.42 -29.00 0.87
CA VAL A 451 -5.13 -28.87 1.58
C VAL A 451 -4.07 -29.73 0.86
N GLY A 452 -3.11 -29.07 0.18
CA GLY A 452 -1.90 -29.73 -0.33
C GLY A 452 -1.62 -29.66 -1.84
N ALA A 453 -2.44 -29.00 -2.67
CA ALA A 453 -2.18 -28.90 -4.12
C ALA A 453 -2.41 -27.48 -4.69
N SER A 454 -1.55 -26.51 -4.37
CA SER A 454 -1.63 -25.19 -5.02
C SER A 454 -1.13 -25.26 -6.47
N ALA A 455 -1.94 -24.78 -7.40
CA ALA A 455 -1.58 -24.52 -8.79
C ALA A 455 -1.35 -23.01 -9.00
N ILE A 456 -0.31 -22.63 -9.73
CA ILE A 456 -0.07 -21.23 -10.12
C ILE A 456 -0.45 -21.11 -11.59
N ALA A 457 -1.29 -20.15 -11.94
CA ALA A 457 -1.52 -19.84 -13.33
C ALA A 457 -0.53 -18.76 -13.78
N VAL A 458 0.01 -18.97 -14.98
CA VAL A 458 1.19 -18.31 -15.50
C VAL A 458 0.82 -17.87 -16.91
N THR A 459 0.57 -16.57 -17.13
CA THR A 459 0.29 -16.05 -18.48
C THR A 459 1.56 -15.50 -19.10
N VAL A 460 1.84 -15.85 -20.34
CA VAL A 460 3.03 -15.51 -21.12
C VAL A 460 2.61 -14.52 -22.21
N ASN A 461 3.27 -13.37 -22.30
CA ASN A 461 3.27 -12.60 -23.55
C ASN A 461 4.63 -12.78 -24.23
N ARG A 462 4.67 -13.53 -25.34
CA ARG A 462 5.89 -13.70 -26.13
C ARG A 462 5.59 -13.42 -27.59
N ASN A 463 6.16 -12.35 -28.16
CA ASN A 463 6.33 -12.18 -29.61
C ASN A 463 5.11 -12.61 -30.48
N ALA A 464 3.88 -12.18 -30.11
CA ALA A 464 2.61 -12.49 -30.79
C ALA A 464 2.02 -13.91 -30.61
N GLU A 465 2.41 -14.67 -29.59
CA GLU A 465 1.65 -15.82 -29.09
C GLU A 465 1.37 -15.62 -27.59
N GLU A 466 0.11 -15.35 -27.23
CA GLU A 466 -0.36 -15.31 -25.85
C GLU A 466 -0.56 -16.74 -25.34
N ARG A 467 -0.05 -17.08 -24.16
CA ARG A 467 -0.20 -18.43 -23.58
C ARG A 467 -0.55 -18.36 -22.12
N ALA A 468 -1.33 -19.31 -21.61
CA ALA A 468 -1.57 -19.50 -20.19
C ALA A 468 -1.19 -20.91 -19.78
N GLY A 469 -0.60 -21.07 -18.61
CA GLY A 469 -0.18 -22.37 -18.13
C GLY A 469 -0.36 -22.53 -16.64
N VAL A 470 -0.50 -23.77 -16.20
CA VAL A 470 -0.59 -24.10 -14.78
C VAL A 470 0.72 -24.75 -14.32
N TRP A 471 1.31 -24.19 -13.28
CA TRP A 471 2.51 -24.71 -12.64
C TRP A 471 2.14 -25.53 -11.40
N ASP A 472 2.67 -26.74 -11.32
CA ASP A 472 2.45 -27.67 -10.22
C ASP A 472 3.53 -27.49 -9.14
N ARG A 473 3.07 -27.13 -7.93
CA ARG A 473 3.93 -26.87 -6.77
C ARG A 473 4.67 -28.09 -6.26
N ALA A 474 4.07 -29.28 -6.35
CA ALA A 474 4.68 -30.51 -5.84
C ALA A 474 5.75 -31.04 -6.80
N THR A 475 5.49 -31.00 -8.11
CA THR A 475 6.45 -31.49 -9.12
C THR A 475 7.46 -30.42 -9.55
N ARG A 476 7.19 -29.15 -9.24
CA ARG A 476 7.98 -27.97 -9.62
C ARG A 476 8.09 -27.79 -11.14
N GLN A 477 7.04 -28.15 -11.88
CA GLN A 477 7.02 -28.11 -13.34
C GLN A 477 5.76 -27.41 -13.87
N LEU A 478 5.90 -26.75 -15.02
CA LEU A 478 4.76 -26.34 -15.82
C LEU A 478 4.09 -27.61 -16.34
N VAL A 479 2.84 -27.85 -15.94
CA VAL A 479 2.07 -29.03 -16.32
C VAL A 479 1.07 -28.73 -17.43
N ASP A 480 0.71 -27.46 -17.62
CA ASP A 480 -0.17 -27.01 -18.70
C ASP A 480 0.44 -25.80 -19.45
N ASP A 481 0.20 -25.74 -20.76
CA ASP A 481 0.71 -24.73 -21.68
C ASP A 481 -0.31 -24.46 -22.82
N LEU A 482 -1.40 -23.80 -22.45
CA LEU A 482 -2.51 -23.42 -23.31
C LEU A 482 -2.10 -22.25 -24.23
N ALA A 483 -2.27 -22.42 -25.54
CA ALA A 483 -2.22 -21.30 -26.48
C ALA A 483 -3.53 -20.50 -26.41
N MET A 484 -3.42 -19.19 -26.30
CA MET A 484 -4.55 -18.26 -26.23
C MET A 484 -4.70 -17.50 -27.54
N ASP A 485 -5.93 -17.07 -27.83
CA ASP A 485 -6.18 -16.10 -28.90
C ASP A 485 -5.70 -14.70 -28.49
N ASP A 486 -5.28 -13.89 -29.46
CA ASP A 486 -4.60 -12.59 -29.27
C ASP A 486 -5.39 -11.51 -28.49
N ASP A 487 -6.68 -11.75 -28.20
CA ASP A 487 -7.57 -10.80 -27.52
C ASP A 487 -8.02 -11.29 -26.12
N TRP A 488 -7.50 -12.43 -25.63
CA TRP A 488 -7.91 -13.03 -24.36
C TRP A 488 -7.09 -12.52 -23.17
N ILE A 489 -7.76 -12.06 -22.11
CA ILE A 489 -7.12 -11.68 -20.86
C ILE A 489 -7.50 -12.68 -19.78
N VAL A 490 -6.55 -13.50 -19.33
CA VAL A 490 -6.74 -14.36 -18.15
C VAL A 490 -6.56 -13.52 -16.89
N VAL A 491 -7.58 -13.52 -16.03
CA VAL A 491 -7.62 -12.72 -14.79
C VAL A 491 -7.50 -13.56 -13.52
N ALA A 492 -7.83 -14.85 -13.60
CA ALA A 492 -7.65 -15.82 -12.53
C ALA A 492 -7.58 -17.22 -13.11
N ALA A 493 -6.94 -18.15 -12.41
CA ALA A 493 -6.96 -19.56 -12.81
C ALA A 493 -6.63 -20.50 -11.66
N THR A 494 -7.13 -21.73 -11.76
CA THR A 494 -7.05 -22.77 -10.74
C THR A 494 -6.98 -24.16 -11.37
N ARG A 495 -6.81 -25.19 -10.56
CA ARG A 495 -6.72 -26.59 -11.00
C ARG A 495 -7.60 -27.47 -10.14
N THR A 496 -8.11 -28.55 -10.72
CA THR A 496 -8.84 -29.57 -9.98
C THR A 496 -8.75 -30.95 -10.65
N ARG A 497 -9.47 -31.93 -10.10
CA ARG A 497 -9.73 -33.21 -10.75
C ARG A 497 -11.21 -33.38 -11.05
N ILE A 498 -11.52 -33.65 -12.33
CA ILE A 498 -12.89 -33.96 -12.78
C ILE A 498 -12.89 -35.39 -13.29
N ALA A 499 -13.71 -36.25 -12.67
CA ALA A 499 -13.78 -37.68 -12.97
C ALA A 499 -12.40 -38.39 -12.99
N GLY A 500 -11.48 -37.97 -12.12
CA GLY A 500 -10.12 -38.52 -12.02
C GLY A 500 -9.10 -37.94 -13.02
N ARG A 501 -9.53 -37.07 -13.95
CA ARG A 501 -8.68 -36.34 -14.89
C ARG A 501 -8.24 -35.01 -14.27
N ALA A 502 -6.96 -34.65 -14.38
CA ALA A 502 -6.49 -33.34 -13.93
C ALA A 502 -6.92 -32.27 -14.94
N VAL A 503 -7.51 -31.18 -14.45
CA VAL A 503 -8.07 -30.10 -15.28
C VAL A 503 -7.59 -28.75 -14.74
N ALA A 504 -7.23 -27.84 -15.64
CA ALA A 504 -7.01 -26.44 -15.34
C ALA A 504 -8.24 -25.61 -15.72
N LEU A 505 -8.51 -24.55 -14.97
CA LEU A 505 -9.65 -23.65 -15.12
C LEU A 505 -9.13 -22.21 -15.20
N PHE A 506 -9.60 -21.42 -16.15
CA PHE A 506 -9.19 -20.04 -16.36
C PHE A 506 -10.41 -19.13 -16.45
N ALA A 507 -10.42 -18.04 -15.69
CA ALA A 507 -11.33 -16.92 -15.91
C ALA A 507 -10.74 -16.05 -17.02
N VAL A 508 -11.44 -15.97 -18.14
CA VAL A 508 -11.01 -15.28 -19.36
C VAL A 508 -11.97 -14.14 -19.64
N ASN A 509 -11.42 -12.93 -19.83
CA ASN A 509 -12.15 -11.76 -20.32
C ASN A 509 -11.71 -11.47 -21.75
N GLU A 510 -12.68 -11.36 -22.66
CA GLU A 510 -12.49 -10.89 -24.03
C GLU A 510 -13.22 -9.54 -24.20
N ARG A 511 -12.89 -8.76 -25.23
CA ARG A 511 -13.52 -7.44 -25.51
C ARG A 511 -15.07 -7.44 -25.55
N ARG A 512 -15.72 -8.60 -25.69
CA ARG A 512 -17.19 -8.69 -25.82
C ARG A 512 -17.85 -9.74 -24.93
N GLU A 513 -17.14 -10.78 -24.53
CA GLU A 513 -17.69 -11.91 -23.76
C GLU A 513 -16.65 -12.40 -22.76
N SER A 514 -17.09 -12.77 -21.57
CA SER A 514 -16.25 -13.28 -20.48
C SER A 514 -16.76 -14.65 -20.05
N PHE A 515 -15.84 -15.61 -19.89
CA PHE A 515 -16.18 -17.02 -19.69
C PHE A 515 -15.12 -17.76 -18.88
N VAL A 516 -15.52 -18.87 -18.26
CA VAL A 516 -14.58 -19.77 -17.59
C VAL A 516 -14.18 -20.88 -18.57
N LEU A 517 -12.90 -20.96 -18.91
CA LEU A 517 -12.32 -21.99 -19.76
C LEU A 517 -11.82 -23.17 -18.92
N TRP A 518 -11.95 -24.41 -19.41
CA TRP A 518 -11.29 -25.55 -18.79
C TRP A 518 -10.52 -26.40 -19.81
N SER A 519 -9.30 -26.82 -19.42
CA SER A 519 -8.37 -27.60 -20.23
C SER A 519 -7.89 -28.85 -19.49
N ASP A 520 -7.42 -29.85 -20.23
CA ASP A 520 -6.70 -30.98 -19.67
C ASP A 520 -5.32 -30.54 -19.18
N ALA A 521 -5.06 -30.70 -17.89
CA ALA A 521 -3.83 -30.22 -17.25
C ALA A 521 -2.58 -31.06 -17.56
N ALA A 522 -2.64 -32.07 -18.45
CA ALA A 522 -1.49 -32.86 -18.89
C ALA A 522 -1.14 -32.61 -20.37
N THR A 523 -2.09 -32.13 -21.16
CA THR A 523 -1.96 -31.97 -22.62
C THR A 523 -2.19 -30.53 -23.08
N GLY A 524 -2.82 -29.69 -22.25
CA GLY A 524 -3.28 -28.35 -22.62
C GLY A 524 -4.42 -28.33 -23.64
N GLU A 525 -5.03 -29.49 -23.90
CA GLU A 525 -6.20 -29.59 -24.76
C GLU A 525 -7.37 -28.86 -24.10
N GLN A 526 -7.94 -27.86 -24.79
CA GLN A 526 -9.18 -27.21 -24.38
C GLN A 526 -10.32 -28.24 -24.35
N LEU A 527 -10.99 -28.34 -23.21
CA LEU A 527 -12.10 -29.28 -23.00
C LEU A 527 -13.46 -28.59 -23.17
N GLY A 528 -13.57 -27.30 -22.86
CA GLY A 528 -14.76 -26.48 -23.09
C GLY A 528 -14.74 -25.15 -22.33
N SER A 529 -15.86 -24.43 -22.36
CA SER A 529 -16.07 -23.15 -21.65
C SER A 529 -17.45 -23.11 -20.96
N TYR A 530 -17.57 -22.26 -19.93
CA TYR A 530 -18.82 -21.91 -19.26
C TYR A 530 -19.13 -20.44 -19.50
N GLU A 531 -20.23 -20.16 -20.19
CA GLU A 531 -20.72 -18.82 -20.52
C GLU A 531 -21.93 -18.46 -19.65
N GLY A 532 -22.07 -17.17 -19.30
CA GLY A 532 -23.28 -16.70 -18.60
C GLY A 532 -23.11 -15.49 -17.69
N HIS A 533 -21.89 -15.01 -17.45
CA HIS A 533 -21.69 -13.73 -16.77
C HIS A 533 -22.07 -12.55 -17.67
N GLY A 534 -22.62 -11.49 -17.08
CA GLY A 534 -23.05 -10.29 -17.80
C GLY A 534 -21.94 -9.27 -18.02
N THR A 535 -20.87 -9.38 -17.23
CA THR A 535 -19.70 -8.49 -17.22
C THR A 535 -18.41 -9.31 -17.07
N ASP A 536 -17.30 -8.59 -17.05
CA ASP A 536 -15.95 -9.15 -16.90
C ASP A 536 -15.82 -9.99 -15.63
N LEU A 537 -15.17 -11.14 -15.78
CA LEU A 537 -14.81 -11.97 -14.64
C LEU A 537 -13.70 -11.29 -13.84
N ALA A 538 -13.65 -11.62 -12.56
CA ALA A 538 -12.58 -11.21 -11.67
C ALA A 538 -11.86 -12.39 -11.04
N GLU A 539 -12.57 -13.44 -10.64
CA GLU A 539 -12.00 -14.53 -9.87
C GLU A 539 -12.69 -15.88 -10.17
N VAL A 540 -11.95 -16.98 -10.01
CA VAL A 540 -12.46 -18.37 -10.09
C VAL A 540 -11.90 -19.23 -8.94
N ALA A 541 -12.74 -20.09 -8.37
CA ALA A 541 -12.36 -21.03 -7.31
C ALA A 541 -12.96 -22.42 -7.56
N VAL A 542 -12.41 -23.45 -6.91
CA VAL A 542 -12.95 -24.82 -6.99
C VAL A 542 -13.15 -25.41 -5.60
N GLY A 543 -14.24 -26.16 -5.44
CA GLY A 543 -14.53 -26.93 -4.25
C GLY A 543 -15.22 -28.25 -4.58
N ASP A 544 -15.72 -28.91 -3.54
CA ASP A 544 -16.45 -30.17 -3.63
C ASP A 544 -17.79 -30.04 -2.91
N VAL A 545 -18.88 -30.37 -3.62
CA VAL A 545 -20.24 -30.39 -3.09
C VAL A 545 -20.75 -31.83 -3.15
N GLY A 546 -20.73 -32.52 -2.01
CA GLY A 546 -21.25 -33.88 -1.89
C GLY A 546 -20.46 -34.93 -2.69
N GLY A 547 -19.13 -34.80 -2.78
CA GLY A 547 -18.24 -35.69 -3.53
C GLY A 547 -18.18 -35.39 -5.03
N ARG A 548 -18.64 -34.21 -5.45
CA ARG A 548 -18.59 -33.73 -6.83
C ARG A 548 -17.84 -32.39 -6.91
N PRO A 549 -16.91 -32.22 -7.86
CA PRO A 549 -16.23 -30.95 -8.06
C PRO A 549 -17.24 -29.88 -8.51
N VAL A 550 -17.11 -28.67 -7.98
CA VAL A 550 -17.90 -27.49 -8.34
C VAL A 550 -16.94 -26.32 -8.56
N VAL A 551 -17.19 -25.55 -9.62
CA VAL A 551 -16.45 -24.33 -9.94
C VAL A 551 -17.27 -23.12 -9.50
N ALA A 552 -16.66 -22.14 -8.84
CA ALA A 552 -17.27 -20.84 -8.58
C ALA A 552 -16.56 -19.76 -9.40
N SER A 553 -17.31 -18.82 -9.96
CA SER A 553 -16.78 -17.64 -10.66
C SER A 553 -17.50 -16.37 -10.23
N GLY A 554 -16.78 -15.26 -10.15
CA GLY A 554 -17.30 -13.94 -9.74
C GLY A 554 -17.00 -12.87 -10.80
N ASP A 555 -17.96 -11.98 -11.02
CA ASP A 555 -17.85 -10.88 -12.00
C ASP A 555 -17.79 -9.47 -11.37
N HIS A 556 -17.67 -8.46 -12.23
CA HIS A 556 -17.61 -7.05 -11.85
C HIS A 556 -18.95 -6.47 -11.41
N ASP A 557 -20.07 -7.18 -11.61
CA ASP A 557 -21.40 -6.76 -11.14
C ASP A 557 -21.75 -7.36 -9.77
N GLY A 558 -20.82 -8.06 -9.12
CA GLY A 558 -21.02 -8.65 -7.80
C GLY A 558 -21.78 -9.98 -7.84
N VAL A 559 -21.86 -10.65 -9.00
CA VAL A 559 -22.57 -11.92 -9.15
C VAL A 559 -21.58 -13.08 -9.05
N VAL A 560 -21.91 -14.07 -8.20
CA VAL A 560 -21.19 -15.35 -8.13
C VAL A 560 -22.02 -16.45 -8.79
N ARG A 561 -21.41 -17.21 -9.70
CA ARG A 561 -22.01 -18.39 -10.33
C ARG A 561 -21.30 -19.66 -9.90
N LEU A 562 -22.06 -20.76 -9.85
CA LEU A 562 -21.59 -22.09 -9.44
C LEU A 562 -21.88 -23.10 -10.55
N TRP A 563 -20.87 -23.83 -11.00
CA TRP A 563 -20.95 -24.69 -12.19
C TRP A 563 -20.59 -26.14 -11.88
N TYR A 564 -21.34 -27.07 -12.47
CA TYR A 564 -20.88 -28.46 -12.59
C TYR A 564 -19.88 -28.59 -13.75
N PRO A 565 -18.60 -28.89 -13.48
CA PRO A 565 -17.57 -28.79 -14.51
C PRO A 565 -17.66 -29.87 -15.61
N GLY A 566 -18.40 -30.96 -15.39
CA GLY A 566 -18.62 -31.96 -16.44
C GLY A 566 -19.66 -31.54 -17.49
N THR A 567 -20.57 -30.63 -17.14
CA THR A 567 -21.73 -30.27 -17.98
C THR A 567 -21.80 -28.77 -18.29
N GLY A 568 -21.16 -27.92 -17.50
CA GLY A 568 -21.31 -26.46 -17.56
C GLY A 568 -22.68 -25.97 -17.09
N GLU A 569 -23.50 -26.83 -16.48
CA GLU A 569 -24.79 -26.44 -15.93
C GLU A 569 -24.61 -25.73 -14.58
N ASP A 570 -25.45 -24.72 -14.33
CA ASP A 570 -25.54 -24.04 -13.04
C ASP A 570 -25.91 -25.06 -11.94
N VAL A 571 -25.13 -25.10 -10.86
CA VAL A 571 -25.43 -25.92 -9.66
C VAL A 571 -26.66 -25.36 -8.94
N ALA A 572 -26.77 -24.03 -8.94
CA ALA A 572 -27.77 -23.25 -8.23
C ALA A 572 -28.01 -21.92 -8.98
N PRO A 573 -29.11 -21.20 -8.70
CA PRO A 573 -29.29 -19.83 -9.18
C PRO A 573 -28.08 -18.93 -8.85
N PRO A 574 -27.76 -17.93 -9.68
CA PRO A 574 -26.66 -17.00 -9.40
C PRO A 574 -26.79 -16.34 -8.03
N CYS A 575 -25.71 -16.32 -7.25
CA CYS A 575 -25.66 -15.66 -5.96
C CYS A 575 -25.56 -14.15 -6.18
N THR A 576 -26.64 -13.43 -5.84
CA THR A 576 -26.72 -11.97 -5.97
C THR A 576 -26.80 -11.31 -4.60
N GLY A 577 -26.12 -10.17 -4.42
CA GLY A 577 -26.23 -9.37 -3.20
C GLY A 577 -25.03 -8.46 -2.93
N HIS A 578 -23.87 -8.74 -3.52
CA HIS A 578 -22.80 -7.74 -3.57
C HIS A 578 -23.22 -6.56 -4.45
N THR A 579 -22.79 -5.35 -4.08
CA THR A 579 -23.14 -4.12 -4.81
C THR A 579 -22.04 -3.63 -5.74
N ASP A 580 -20.88 -4.28 -5.71
CA ASP A 580 -19.71 -3.99 -6.52
C ASP A 580 -18.96 -5.29 -6.89
N ARG A 581 -17.87 -5.18 -7.65
CA ARG A 581 -17.06 -6.27 -8.18
C ARG A 581 -16.68 -7.30 -7.13
N ILE A 582 -16.76 -8.57 -7.51
CA ILE A 582 -16.15 -9.68 -6.74
C ILE A 582 -14.64 -9.62 -6.91
N THR A 583 -13.89 -9.67 -5.82
CA THR A 583 -12.43 -9.61 -5.82
C THR A 583 -11.76 -10.93 -5.44
N THR A 584 -12.49 -11.78 -4.71
CA THR A 584 -11.95 -13.01 -4.16
C THR A 584 -13.05 -14.03 -3.85
N LEU A 585 -12.75 -15.31 -4.05
CA LEU A 585 -13.65 -16.43 -3.79
C LEU A 585 -12.91 -17.55 -3.05
N ALA A 586 -13.57 -18.17 -2.06
CA ALA A 586 -13.04 -19.34 -1.38
C ALA A 586 -14.14 -20.34 -1.02
N PHE A 587 -13.93 -21.61 -1.36
CA PHE A 587 -14.75 -22.71 -0.84
C PHE A 587 -14.34 -23.07 0.59
N GLY A 588 -15.30 -23.55 1.38
CA GLY A 588 -15.03 -24.18 2.66
C GLY A 588 -16.19 -25.01 3.15
N THR A 589 -16.12 -25.40 4.42
CA THR A 589 -17.14 -26.22 5.07
C THR A 589 -17.64 -25.52 6.33
N MET A 590 -18.96 -25.47 6.47
CA MET A 590 -19.66 -24.99 7.66
C MET A 590 -20.66 -26.06 8.06
N ASP A 591 -20.52 -26.64 9.26
CA ASP A 591 -21.43 -27.69 9.77
C ASP A 591 -21.60 -28.90 8.82
N GLY A 592 -20.54 -29.27 8.10
CA GLY A 592 -20.58 -30.36 7.11
C GLY A 592 -21.29 -29.99 5.79
N ARG A 593 -21.72 -28.73 5.63
CA ARG A 593 -22.22 -28.15 4.37
C ARG A 593 -21.10 -27.42 3.64
N THR A 594 -21.00 -27.62 2.34
CA THR A 594 -20.07 -26.83 1.50
C THR A 594 -20.62 -25.42 1.32
N VAL A 595 -19.77 -24.42 1.56
CA VAL A 595 -20.10 -23.00 1.37
C VAL A 595 -19.07 -22.32 0.48
N VAL A 596 -19.46 -21.21 -0.13
CA VAL A 596 -18.57 -20.30 -0.88
C VAL A 596 -18.58 -18.95 -0.20
N ALA A 597 -17.41 -18.45 0.22
CA ALA A 597 -17.24 -17.07 0.65
C ALA A 597 -16.81 -16.21 -0.54
N SER A 598 -17.37 -15.01 -0.63
CA SER A 598 -17.00 -13.97 -1.59
C SER A 598 -16.61 -12.69 -0.86
N GLY A 599 -15.51 -12.07 -1.29
CA GLY A 599 -15.15 -10.70 -0.95
C GLY A 599 -15.35 -9.80 -2.16
N SER A 600 -15.61 -8.52 -1.91
CA SER A 600 -15.92 -7.54 -2.94
C SER A 600 -15.32 -6.16 -2.65
N ASP A 601 -15.23 -5.35 -3.71
CA ASP A 601 -14.96 -3.91 -3.65
C ASP A 601 -16.04 -3.17 -2.83
N ASP A 602 -17.21 -3.77 -2.61
CA ASP A 602 -18.22 -3.27 -1.69
C ASP A 602 -17.83 -3.38 -0.20
N THR A 603 -16.58 -3.69 0.12
CA THR A 603 -16.03 -3.79 1.49
C THR A 603 -16.63 -4.91 2.35
N THR A 604 -17.49 -5.77 1.77
CA THR A 604 -18.17 -6.84 2.51
C THR A 604 -17.69 -8.23 2.14
N VAL A 605 -17.89 -9.15 3.08
CA VAL A 605 -17.75 -10.60 2.84
C VAL A 605 -19.11 -11.27 2.97
N ARG A 606 -19.50 -12.06 1.97
CA ARG A 606 -20.74 -12.85 1.98
C ARG A 606 -20.43 -14.33 1.88
N VAL A 607 -21.29 -15.16 2.47
CA VAL A 607 -21.13 -16.63 2.46
C VAL A 607 -22.41 -17.28 1.97
N TRP A 608 -22.27 -18.08 0.93
CA TRP A 608 -23.35 -18.71 0.18
C TRP A 608 -23.32 -20.22 0.37
N ASP A 609 -24.48 -20.88 0.36
CA ASP A 609 -24.53 -22.32 0.21
C ASP A 609 -24.16 -22.72 -1.22
N ALA A 610 -23.15 -23.57 -1.36
CA ALA A 610 -22.70 -24.07 -2.65
C ALA A 610 -23.73 -24.97 -3.37
N SER A 611 -24.76 -25.46 -2.68
CA SER A 611 -25.79 -26.35 -3.25
C SER A 611 -27.06 -25.63 -3.69
N SER A 612 -27.37 -24.47 -3.09
CA SER A 612 -28.64 -23.74 -3.32
C SER A 612 -28.45 -22.32 -3.80
N GLY A 613 -27.25 -21.73 -3.62
CA GLY A 613 -26.99 -20.32 -3.92
C GLY A 613 -27.52 -19.36 -2.86
N ASP A 614 -28.19 -19.87 -1.82
CA ASP A 614 -28.75 -19.05 -0.74
C ASP A 614 -27.64 -18.39 0.10
N LEU A 615 -27.82 -17.13 0.49
CA LEU A 615 -26.97 -16.47 1.47
C LEU A 615 -27.17 -17.13 2.85
N VAL A 616 -26.10 -17.65 3.44
CA VAL A 616 -26.14 -18.38 4.72
C VAL A 616 -25.48 -17.63 5.87
N ALA A 617 -24.54 -16.74 5.58
CA ALA A 617 -23.92 -15.85 6.57
C ALA A 617 -23.40 -14.56 5.90
N GLY A 618 -23.30 -13.48 6.69
CA GLY A 618 -23.00 -12.14 6.19
C GLY A 618 -24.24 -11.37 5.70
N PRO A 619 -24.07 -10.17 5.10
CA PRO A 619 -22.79 -9.54 4.78
C PRO A 619 -22.00 -9.15 6.03
N PHE A 620 -20.72 -9.49 6.06
CA PHE A 620 -19.79 -9.06 7.10
C PHE A 620 -19.17 -7.73 6.66
N ALA A 621 -19.64 -6.64 7.27
CA ALA A 621 -19.16 -5.28 7.03
C ALA A 621 -18.24 -4.80 8.16
N GLY A 622 -17.41 -3.81 7.86
CA GLY A 622 -16.54 -3.15 8.84
C GLY A 622 -15.06 -3.11 8.47
N HIS A 623 -14.65 -3.66 7.32
CA HIS A 623 -13.29 -3.45 6.82
C HIS A 623 -13.04 -1.99 6.40
N GLY A 624 -14.06 -1.30 5.86
CA GLY A 624 -13.97 0.09 5.42
C GLY A 624 -13.28 0.28 4.06
N ASP A 625 -12.81 -0.82 3.45
CA ASP A 625 -12.04 -0.82 2.21
C ASP A 625 -12.24 -2.16 1.46
N GLU A 626 -11.82 -2.22 0.20
CA GLU A 626 -11.98 -3.33 -0.74
C GLU A 626 -11.42 -4.63 -0.15
N ILE A 627 -12.22 -5.71 -0.18
CA ILE A 627 -11.76 -7.01 0.30
C ILE A 627 -10.78 -7.60 -0.70
N MET A 628 -9.60 -8.00 -0.28
CA MET A 628 -8.57 -8.53 -1.18
C MET A 628 -8.40 -10.06 -1.11
N SER A 629 -8.83 -10.68 -0.01
CA SER A 629 -8.77 -12.14 0.15
C SER A 629 -9.71 -12.63 1.25
N VAL A 630 -10.22 -13.85 1.06
CA VAL A 630 -11.11 -14.54 2.00
C VAL A 630 -10.70 -16.01 2.17
N LEU A 631 -10.93 -16.57 3.36
CA LEU A 631 -10.78 -18.01 3.65
C LEU A 631 -11.88 -18.47 4.60
N VAL A 632 -12.56 -19.57 4.26
CA VAL A 632 -13.44 -20.29 5.20
C VAL A 632 -12.65 -21.39 5.89
N THR A 633 -12.68 -21.42 7.22
CA THR A 633 -11.92 -22.37 8.04
C THR A 633 -12.57 -22.57 9.41
N GLU A 634 -11.89 -23.26 10.34
CA GLU A 634 -12.35 -23.43 11.72
C GLU A 634 -11.35 -22.82 12.72
N PHE A 635 -11.83 -22.07 13.71
CA PHE A 635 -11.05 -21.53 14.81
C PHE A 635 -11.62 -22.03 16.13
N GLY A 636 -10.82 -22.74 16.94
CA GLY A 636 -11.29 -23.30 18.21
C GLY A 636 -12.45 -24.30 18.10
N GLY A 637 -12.67 -24.88 16.91
CA GLY A 637 -13.82 -25.75 16.61
C GLY A 637 -15.06 -25.03 16.09
N GLU A 638 -15.01 -23.71 15.92
CA GLU A 638 -16.09 -22.91 15.33
C GLU A 638 -15.78 -22.59 13.85
N PRO A 639 -16.77 -22.69 12.94
CA PRO A 639 -16.59 -22.28 11.56
C PRO A 639 -16.49 -20.75 11.48
N VAL A 640 -15.43 -20.28 10.82
CA VAL A 640 -15.12 -18.85 10.67
C VAL A 640 -14.78 -18.51 9.23
N VAL A 641 -14.98 -17.24 8.86
CA VAL A 641 -14.38 -16.66 7.66
C VAL A 641 -13.31 -15.64 8.06
N VAL A 642 -12.12 -15.79 7.51
CA VAL A 642 -11.03 -14.82 7.62
C VAL A 642 -11.02 -13.97 6.38
N SER A 643 -10.80 -12.67 6.55
CA SER A 643 -10.84 -11.70 5.46
C SER A 643 -9.84 -10.59 5.73
N GLY A 644 -9.40 -9.94 4.66
CA GLY A 644 -8.52 -8.80 4.73
C GLY A 644 -8.79 -7.88 3.57
N ALA A 645 -8.69 -6.61 3.87
CA ALA A 645 -8.90 -5.53 2.93
C ALA A 645 -7.57 -4.95 2.45
N GLN A 646 -7.66 -4.07 1.44
CA GLN A 646 -6.53 -3.33 0.92
C GLN A 646 -5.79 -2.54 2.02
N SER A 647 -6.55 -1.90 2.92
CA SER A 647 -6.05 -1.24 4.12
C SER A 647 -6.66 -1.82 5.40
N GLY A 648 -6.00 -1.60 6.54
CA GLY A 648 -6.52 -2.01 7.85
C GLY A 648 -6.16 -3.44 8.30
N PRO A 649 -6.63 -3.85 9.49
CA PRO A 649 -6.32 -5.15 10.07
C PRO A 649 -7.16 -6.27 9.44
N TYR A 650 -6.57 -7.47 9.35
CA TYR A 650 -7.31 -8.69 9.03
C TYR A 650 -8.42 -8.95 10.05
N ARG A 651 -9.55 -9.51 9.59
CA ARG A 651 -10.72 -9.82 10.43
C ARG A 651 -11.14 -11.27 10.32
N MET A 652 -11.62 -11.82 11.43
CA MET A 652 -12.12 -13.19 11.56
C MET A 652 -13.57 -13.15 12.06
N TRP A 653 -14.48 -13.72 11.30
CA TRP A 653 -15.92 -13.63 11.54
C TRP A 653 -16.48 -15.01 11.87
N SER A 654 -17.37 -15.07 12.86
CA SER A 654 -18.10 -16.30 13.17
C SER A 654 -19.16 -16.54 12.11
N LEU A 655 -19.17 -17.72 11.51
CA LEU A 655 -20.26 -18.10 10.61
C LEU A 655 -21.54 -18.46 11.36
N ARG A 656 -21.50 -18.65 12.69
CA ARG A 656 -22.68 -18.92 13.53
C ARG A 656 -23.32 -17.67 14.12
N ALA A 657 -22.64 -16.52 14.07
CA ALA A 657 -23.23 -15.27 14.52
C ALA A 657 -24.45 -14.95 13.62
N PRO A 658 -25.56 -14.46 14.19
CA PRO A 658 -26.70 -14.07 13.38
C PRO A 658 -26.25 -13.05 12.32
N ALA A 659 -26.70 -13.23 11.08
CA ALA A 659 -26.52 -12.25 10.01
C ALA A 659 -27.29 -10.98 10.40
N VAL A 660 -26.63 -10.09 11.13
CA VAL A 660 -27.16 -8.78 11.49
C VAL A 660 -26.41 -7.77 10.65
N GLU A 661 -27.10 -7.12 9.73
CA GLU A 661 -26.58 -5.94 9.05
C GLU A 661 -26.55 -4.78 10.05
N THR A 662 -25.47 -4.67 10.83
CA THR A 662 -25.32 -3.63 11.86
C THR A 662 -24.92 -2.27 11.27
N GLY A 663 -24.93 -2.10 9.94
CA GLY A 663 -24.67 -0.83 9.27
C GLY A 663 -24.75 -0.89 7.76
N HIS A 664 -24.28 0.19 7.11
CA HIS A 664 -24.29 0.29 5.66
C HIS A 664 -23.29 -0.67 5.02
N LEU A 665 -23.50 -0.98 3.75
CA LEU A 665 -22.61 -1.84 2.96
C LEU A 665 -21.54 -1.03 2.22
N SER A 666 -21.58 0.30 2.27
CA SER A 666 -20.59 1.19 1.66
C SER A 666 -20.57 2.51 2.43
N ALA A 667 -19.64 3.41 2.07
CA ALA A 667 -19.44 4.69 2.75
C ALA A 667 -20.76 5.45 2.99
N VAL A 668 -20.97 5.85 4.23
CA VAL A 668 -22.05 6.76 4.64
C VAL A 668 -21.70 8.14 4.11
N THR A 669 -22.59 8.66 3.28
CA THR A 669 -22.42 9.90 2.51
C THR A 669 -23.26 11.05 3.06
N CYS A 670 -24.21 10.76 3.96
CA CYS A 670 -24.98 11.79 4.67
C CYS A 670 -25.59 11.24 5.97
N LEU A 671 -25.74 12.12 6.96
CA LEU A 671 -26.46 11.85 8.21
C LEU A 671 -27.52 12.94 8.48
N ALA A 672 -28.65 12.54 9.05
CA ALA A 672 -29.65 13.46 9.57
C ALA A 672 -30.23 12.94 10.89
N SER A 673 -30.67 13.86 11.75
CA SER A 673 -31.47 13.52 12.93
C SER A 673 -32.95 13.84 12.70
N GLY A 674 -33.81 13.19 13.48
CA GLY A 674 -35.23 13.51 13.53
C GLY A 674 -35.97 12.69 14.58
N THR A 675 -37.29 12.67 14.49
CA THR A 675 -38.16 11.94 15.42
C THR A 675 -39.03 10.91 14.71
N LEU A 676 -39.05 9.70 15.25
CA LEU A 676 -39.93 8.60 14.86
C LEU A 676 -40.96 8.36 15.97
N ARG A 677 -42.20 8.83 15.78
CA ARG A 677 -43.28 8.72 16.79
C ARG A 677 -42.86 9.29 18.16
N GLY A 678 -42.19 10.45 18.17
CA GLY A 678 -41.67 11.08 19.39
C GLY A 678 -40.39 10.48 19.98
N ARG A 679 -39.79 9.46 19.34
CA ARG A 679 -38.46 8.91 19.69
C ARG A 679 -37.39 9.54 18.79
N ALA A 680 -36.27 10.00 19.36
CA ALA A 680 -35.15 10.52 18.57
C ALA A 680 -34.49 9.38 17.75
N VAL A 681 -34.26 9.65 16.47
CA VAL A 681 -33.61 8.73 15.52
C VAL A 681 -32.57 9.46 14.68
N PHE A 682 -31.58 8.72 14.20
CA PHE A 682 -30.71 9.14 13.11
C PHE A 682 -31.08 8.40 11.83
N ALA A 683 -30.90 9.05 10.70
CA ALA A 683 -30.93 8.43 9.38
C ALA A 683 -29.58 8.61 8.70
N SER A 684 -29.12 7.58 8.01
CA SER A 684 -27.89 7.59 7.22
C SER A 684 -28.19 7.20 5.78
N GLY A 685 -27.68 7.97 4.82
CA GLY A 685 -27.63 7.59 3.42
C GLY A 685 -26.22 7.14 3.04
N SER A 686 -26.12 6.20 2.09
CA SER A 686 -24.84 5.61 1.71
C SER A 686 -24.70 5.42 0.20
N THR A 687 -23.46 5.25 -0.23
CA THR A 687 -23.09 4.73 -1.56
C THR A 687 -23.67 3.34 -1.84
N ASP A 688 -24.10 2.59 -0.81
CA ASP A 688 -24.81 1.32 -0.96
C ASP A 688 -26.25 1.45 -1.51
N ARG A 689 -26.66 2.69 -1.84
CA ARG A 689 -27.97 3.05 -2.41
C ARG A 689 -29.14 2.84 -1.45
N THR A 690 -28.85 2.72 -0.15
CA THR A 690 -29.87 2.57 0.88
C THR A 690 -29.86 3.74 1.87
N ILE A 691 -30.97 3.87 2.58
CA ILE A 691 -31.05 4.67 3.80
C ILE A 691 -31.32 3.75 4.99
N ARG A 692 -30.62 3.95 6.10
CA ARG A 692 -30.85 3.22 7.35
C ARG A 692 -31.28 4.15 8.46
N LEU A 693 -32.12 3.66 9.35
CA LEU A 693 -32.55 4.35 10.55
C LEU A 693 -31.91 3.74 11.78
N TRP A 694 -31.60 4.58 12.75
CA TRP A 694 -30.93 4.22 13.98
C TRP A 694 -31.62 4.88 15.15
N ASP A 695 -31.79 4.14 16.24
CA ASP A 695 -32.25 4.74 17.48
C ASP A 695 -31.15 5.58 18.11
N ALA A 696 -31.44 6.85 18.40
CA ALA A 696 -30.46 7.76 19.00
C ALA A 696 -30.08 7.39 20.45
N GLY A 697 -30.93 6.64 21.17
CA GLY A 697 -30.67 6.25 22.56
C GLY A 697 -29.84 4.97 22.72
N SER A 698 -30.11 3.96 21.91
CA SER A 698 -29.48 2.64 21.99
C SER A 698 -28.41 2.39 20.93
N GLY A 699 -28.43 3.15 19.83
CA GLY A 699 -27.57 2.90 18.67
C GLY A 699 -28.02 1.73 17.79
N GLU A 700 -29.15 1.08 18.11
CA GLU A 700 -29.65 -0.05 17.35
C GLU A 700 -30.34 0.37 16.04
N PRO A 701 -30.23 -0.42 14.96
CA PRO A 701 -30.95 -0.16 13.71
C PRO A 701 -32.47 -0.28 13.91
N VAL A 702 -33.22 0.61 13.27
CA VAL A 702 -34.68 0.69 13.34
C VAL A 702 -35.28 0.30 11.99
N GLY A 703 -35.86 -0.90 11.93
CA GLY A 703 -36.49 -1.41 10.71
C GLY A 703 -35.48 -1.94 9.68
N ALA A 704 -35.98 -2.26 8.48
CA ALA A 704 -35.15 -2.70 7.36
C ALA A 704 -34.57 -1.50 6.60
N PRO A 705 -33.47 -1.68 5.83
CA PRO A 705 -32.95 -0.64 4.95
C PRO A 705 -34.02 -0.15 3.98
N LEU A 706 -34.10 1.17 3.81
CA LEU A 706 -34.97 1.81 2.84
C LEU A 706 -34.28 1.76 1.48
N THR A 707 -34.80 0.90 0.60
CA THR A 707 -34.25 0.64 -0.73
C THR A 707 -35.07 1.32 -1.83
N GLY A 708 -34.46 1.54 -2.99
CA GLY A 708 -35.14 2.03 -4.19
C GLY A 708 -34.30 2.99 -5.04
N HIS A 709 -33.24 3.56 -4.46
CA HIS A 709 -32.30 4.40 -5.19
C HIS A 709 -31.45 3.57 -6.16
N THR A 710 -31.12 4.17 -7.30
CA THR A 710 -30.27 3.56 -8.33
C THR A 710 -28.84 4.06 -8.28
N ALA A 711 -28.54 5.06 -7.45
CA ALA A 711 -27.22 5.63 -7.23
C ALA A 711 -26.99 5.98 -5.75
N ALA A 712 -25.78 6.42 -5.42
CA ALA A 712 -25.38 6.80 -4.06
C ALA A 712 -26.32 7.84 -3.46
N VAL A 713 -26.75 7.65 -2.20
CA VAL A 713 -27.65 8.56 -1.51
C VAL A 713 -26.86 9.72 -0.91
N ASN A 714 -26.92 10.90 -1.53
CA ASN A 714 -26.10 12.04 -1.11
C ASN A 714 -26.79 12.96 -0.11
N GLY A 715 -28.11 12.84 0.06
CA GLY A 715 -28.85 13.60 1.05
C GLY A 715 -29.98 12.81 1.69
N VAL A 716 -30.13 12.97 3.00
CA VAL A 716 -31.20 12.35 3.79
C VAL A 716 -31.83 13.38 4.73
N ALA A 717 -33.13 13.26 4.96
CA ALA A 717 -33.83 14.04 5.98
C ALA A 717 -34.93 13.20 6.64
N VAL A 718 -35.17 13.46 7.92
CA VAL A 718 -36.24 12.81 8.71
C VAL A 718 -37.18 13.89 9.21
N VAL A 719 -38.46 13.80 8.85
CA VAL A 719 -39.44 14.84 9.17
C VAL A 719 -40.69 14.25 9.79
N GLU A 720 -41.24 14.90 10.80
CA GLU A 720 -42.52 14.55 11.41
C GLU A 720 -43.58 15.59 11.02
N THR A 721 -44.66 15.16 10.37
CA THR A 721 -45.76 16.04 9.92
C THR A 721 -47.08 15.32 10.10
N ASP A 722 -48.05 15.99 10.72
CA ASP A 722 -49.39 15.43 11.01
C ASP A 722 -49.39 14.06 11.72
N GLY A 723 -48.35 13.81 12.53
CA GLY A 723 -48.17 12.54 13.26
C GLY A 723 -47.62 11.38 12.43
N VAL A 724 -47.12 11.65 11.21
CA VAL A 724 -46.41 10.68 10.35
C VAL A 724 -44.95 11.09 10.23
N THR A 725 -44.05 10.14 10.44
CA THR A 725 -42.61 10.35 10.17
C THR A 725 -42.31 9.93 8.75
N VAL A 726 -41.79 10.86 7.95
CA VAL A 726 -41.36 10.64 6.57
C VAL A 726 -39.84 10.71 6.51
N VAL A 727 -39.21 9.71 5.90
CA VAL A 727 -37.80 9.76 5.52
C VAL A 727 -37.70 10.16 4.07
N LEU A 728 -36.82 11.10 3.77
CA LEU A 728 -36.56 11.61 2.44
C LEU A 728 -35.13 11.25 2.05
N GLY A 729 -34.95 10.80 0.81
CA GLY A 729 -33.66 10.44 0.24
C GLY A 729 -33.49 11.04 -1.13
N ILE A 730 -32.33 11.62 -1.42
CA ILE A 730 -31.94 12.03 -2.77
C ILE A 730 -30.63 11.34 -3.15
N ASP A 731 -30.60 10.75 -4.35
CA ASP A 731 -29.39 10.15 -4.89
C ASP A 731 -28.61 11.08 -5.82
N ALA A 732 -27.40 10.67 -6.19
CA ALA A 732 -26.49 11.39 -7.08
C ALA A 732 -27.07 11.68 -8.47
N HIS A 733 -28.16 11.01 -8.87
CA HIS A 733 -28.88 11.27 -10.12
C HIS A 733 -30.06 12.23 -9.95
N GLY A 734 -30.24 12.80 -8.76
CA GLY A 734 -31.35 13.71 -8.46
C GLY A 734 -32.69 12.99 -8.35
N THR A 735 -32.70 11.68 -8.12
CA THR A 735 -33.96 10.97 -7.83
C THR A 735 -34.29 11.14 -6.37
N LEU A 736 -35.47 11.68 -6.08
CA LEU A 736 -35.98 11.81 -4.72
C LEU A 736 -37.01 10.73 -4.41
N LEU A 737 -36.77 10.03 -3.31
CA LEU A 737 -37.64 8.99 -2.75
C LEU A 737 -38.09 9.38 -1.35
N ARG A 738 -39.26 8.89 -0.96
CA ARG A 738 -39.94 9.25 0.29
C ARG A 738 -40.53 8.01 0.90
N TRP A 739 -40.29 7.78 2.18
CA TRP A 739 -40.78 6.59 2.87
C TRP A 739 -41.57 6.98 4.11
N ASP A 740 -42.64 6.24 4.37
CA ASP A 740 -43.19 6.17 5.72
C ASP A 740 -42.17 5.42 6.59
N ALA A 741 -41.56 6.12 7.52
CA ALA A 741 -40.47 5.61 8.34
C ALA A 741 -40.92 4.46 9.25
N ALA A 742 -42.20 4.44 9.66
CA ALA A 742 -42.71 3.42 10.55
C ALA A 742 -43.18 2.16 9.80
N ALA A 743 -43.65 2.31 8.56
CA ALA A 743 -44.06 1.20 7.71
C ALA A 743 -42.92 0.66 6.83
N GLY A 744 -41.87 1.45 6.58
CA GLY A 744 -40.79 1.12 5.64
C GLY A 744 -41.24 1.12 4.17
N THR A 745 -42.38 1.77 3.87
CA THR A 745 -42.99 1.73 2.53
C THR A 745 -42.78 3.04 1.79
N LEU A 746 -42.46 2.95 0.50
CA LEU A 746 -42.34 4.11 -0.39
C LEU A 746 -43.68 4.85 -0.53
N LEU A 747 -43.63 6.18 -0.46
CA LEU A 747 -44.75 7.10 -0.54
C LEU A 747 -44.81 7.80 -1.90
N GLY A 748 -45.79 7.41 -2.71
CA GLY A 748 -45.99 7.93 -4.06
C GLY A 748 -44.90 7.52 -5.04
N ASP A 749 -44.95 8.09 -6.25
CA ASP A 749 -43.96 7.79 -7.29
C ASP A 749 -42.64 8.56 -7.05
N PRO A 750 -41.48 8.00 -7.47
CA PRO A 750 -40.21 8.70 -7.46
C PRO A 750 -40.30 10.06 -8.15
N GLN A 751 -39.76 11.09 -7.51
CA GLN A 751 -39.66 12.41 -8.15
C GLN A 751 -38.37 12.47 -8.96
N THR A 752 -38.53 12.42 -10.28
CA THR A 752 -37.45 12.47 -11.27
C THR A 752 -37.44 13.82 -12.01
N GLY A 753 -36.27 14.33 -12.41
CA GLY A 753 -36.13 15.60 -13.15
C GLY A 753 -35.50 16.76 -12.36
N LEU A 754 -34.69 16.44 -11.35
CA LEU A 754 -33.81 17.38 -10.62
C LEU A 754 -32.38 17.32 -11.21
N GLU A 755 -32.22 17.50 -12.53
CA GLU A 755 -31.00 17.22 -13.34
C GLU A 755 -29.62 17.52 -12.70
N GLU A 756 -28.64 16.67 -13.08
CA GLU A 756 -27.25 16.41 -12.62
C GLU A 756 -26.65 17.11 -11.36
N LYS A 757 -26.07 16.26 -10.49
CA LYS A 757 -25.25 16.58 -9.29
C LYS A 757 -25.93 17.47 -8.25
N VAL A 758 -27.05 17.01 -7.72
CA VAL A 758 -27.58 17.51 -6.45
C VAL A 758 -26.92 16.75 -5.29
N GLY A 759 -26.11 17.46 -4.50
CA GLY A 759 -25.42 16.87 -3.35
C GLY A 759 -26.15 17.00 -2.01
N TRP A 760 -27.14 17.89 -1.86
CA TRP A 760 -27.65 18.26 -0.54
C TRP A 760 -29.14 18.63 -0.51
N VAL A 761 -29.82 18.26 0.58
CA VAL A 761 -31.21 18.60 0.88
C VAL A 761 -31.27 19.26 2.26
N THR A 762 -32.07 20.32 2.39
CA THR A 762 -32.40 20.95 3.68
C THR A 762 -33.90 20.94 3.91
N THR A 763 -34.35 20.91 5.16
CA THR A 763 -35.77 20.87 5.51
C THR A 763 -36.12 21.91 6.55
N VAL A 764 -37.33 22.44 6.47
CA VAL A 764 -37.84 23.44 7.42
C VAL A 764 -39.33 23.24 7.66
N ALA A 765 -39.76 23.34 8.91
CA ALA A 765 -41.17 23.43 9.26
C ALA A 765 -41.64 24.88 9.08
N TYR A 766 -42.69 25.10 8.30
CA TYR A 766 -43.23 26.44 8.03
C TYR A 766 -44.70 26.38 7.61
N ASP A 767 -45.54 27.26 8.18
CA ASP A 767 -46.98 27.35 7.85
C ASP A 767 -47.74 26.01 7.96
N GLY A 768 -47.40 25.22 8.98
CA GLY A 768 -48.00 23.90 9.22
C GLY A 768 -47.57 22.80 8.23
N ARG A 769 -46.54 23.03 7.41
CA ARG A 769 -45.97 22.06 6.47
C ARG A 769 -44.51 21.83 6.75
N THR A 770 -43.99 20.67 6.38
CA THR A 770 -42.54 20.49 6.26
C THR A 770 -42.13 20.68 4.81
N LEU A 771 -41.33 21.73 4.56
CA LEU A 771 -40.80 22.05 3.25
C LEU A 771 -39.41 21.45 3.09
N VAL A 772 -39.16 20.91 1.90
CA VAL A 772 -37.88 20.36 1.47
C VAL A 772 -37.29 21.32 0.45
N ALA A 773 -36.03 21.67 0.61
CA ALA A 773 -35.28 22.49 -0.32
C ALA A 773 -34.11 21.75 -0.95
N CYS A 774 -33.91 22.00 -2.22
CA CYS A 774 -32.80 21.51 -3.01
C CYS A 774 -32.21 22.66 -3.84
N PRO A 775 -30.90 22.94 -3.73
CA PRO A 775 -30.21 23.81 -4.66
C PRO A 775 -30.26 23.22 -6.07
N VAL A 776 -30.43 24.08 -7.08
CA VAL A 776 -30.44 23.70 -8.49
C VAL A 776 -29.21 24.32 -9.16
N PRO A 777 -28.28 23.52 -9.71
CA PRO A 777 -27.13 24.03 -10.44
C PRO A 777 -27.55 24.84 -11.66
N ALA A 778 -26.67 25.74 -12.12
CA ALA A 778 -26.89 26.43 -13.38
C ALA A 778 -26.51 25.51 -14.55
N ASP A 779 -27.50 24.93 -15.22
CA ASP A 779 -27.33 24.54 -16.61
C ASP A 779 -27.65 25.73 -17.52
N GLY A 780 -26.99 25.80 -18.67
CA GLY A 780 -27.05 26.98 -19.55
C GLY A 780 -28.41 27.29 -20.18
N ALA A 781 -29.54 26.78 -19.68
CA ALA A 781 -30.84 26.99 -20.31
C ALA A 781 -32.02 27.28 -19.39
N THR A 782 -32.14 26.78 -18.14
CA THR A 782 -33.40 27.04 -17.39
C THR A 782 -33.30 26.91 -15.87
N LEU A 783 -33.40 28.05 -15.18
CA LEU A 783 -33.68 28.25 -13.75
C LEU A 783 -32.55 27.87 -12.78
N SER A 784 -31.84 28.88 -12.28
CA SER A 784 -30.85 28.76 -11.21
C SER A 784 -31.42 29.28 -9.87
N GLY A 785 -31.39 28.46 -8.82
CA GLY A 785 -32.00 28.81 -7.54
C GLY A 785 -32.22 27.66 -6.57
N ILE A 786 -33.21 27.78 -5.68
CA ILE A 786 -33.60 26.73 -4.72
C ILE A 786 -35.04 26.33 -4.98
N ARG A 787 -35.28 25.03 -5.23
CA ARG A 787 -36.63 24.47 -5.34
C ARG A 787 -37.13 24.06 -3.96
N LEU A 788 -38.34 24.47 -3.60
CA LEU A 788 -39.04 24.10 -2.38
C LEU A 788 -40.33 23.34 -2.69
N TRP A 789 -40.59 22.27 -1.96
CA TRP A 789 -41.83 21.49 -2.05
C TRP A 789 -42.24 20.93 -0.69
N ASP A 790 -43.49 20.50 -0.59
CA ASP A 790 -44.03 19.86 0.61
C ASP A 790 -43.55 18.41 0.73
N ALA A 791 -42.96 18.04 1.87
CA ALA A 791 -42.37 16.72 2.10
C ALA A 791 -43.40 15.57 2.01
N VAL A 792 -44.60 15.80 2.51
CA VAL A 792 -45.65 14.76 2.64
C VAL A 792 -46.33 14.52 1.31
N THR A 793 -46.77 15.58 0.66
CA THR A 793 -47.55 15.51 -0.59
C THR A 793 -46.65 15.46 -1.82
N GLY A 794 -45.41 15.94 -1.73
CA GLY A 794 -44.52 16.13 -2.87
C GLY A 794 -44.94 17.31 -3.76
N ALA A 795 -45.92 18.12 -3.33
CA ALA A 795 -46.43 19.23 -4.11
C ALA A 795 -45.42 20.39 -4.12
N PRO A 796 -45.15 21.01 -5.29
CA PRO A 796 -44.27 22.17 -5.36
C PRO A 796 -44.81 23.31 -4.51
N TYR A 797 -43.92 23.98 -3.78
CA TYR A 797 -44.24 25.11 -2.91
C TYR A 797 -43.76 26.43 -3.51
N CYS A 798 -42.46 26.53 -3.81
CA CYS A 798 -41.85 27.74 -4.35
C CYS A 798 -40.57 27.40 -5.12
N LEU A 799 -40.21 28.23 -6.09
CA LEU A 799 -38.86 28.29 -6.65
C LEU A 799 -38.28 29.65 -6.29
N LEU A 800 -37.23 29.66 -5.47
CA LEU A 800 -36.50 30.87 -5.15
C LEU A 800 -35.44 31.10 -6.22
N GLU A 801 -35.66 32.09 -7.09
CA GLU A 801 -34.72 32.50 -8.14
C GLU A 801 -33.59 33.37 -7.55
N CYS A 802 -32.67 32.74 -6.84
CA CYS A 802 -31.52 33.41 -6.25
C CYS A 802 -30.27 33.35 -7.13
N GLY A 803 -30.30 32.73 -8.31
CA GLY A 803 -29.11 32.45 -9.13
C GLY A 803 -28.44 31.12 -8.74
N PRO A 804 -27.27 30.77 -9.33
CA PRO A 804 -26.61 29.48 -9.16
C PRO A 804 -26.31 29.23 -7.68
N ALA A 805 -26.97 28.21 -7.10
CA ALA A 805 -26.82 27.84 -5.71
C ALA A 805 -26.36 26.39 -5.63
N TRP A 806 -25.35 26.13 -4.80
CA TRP A 806 -24.86 24.77 -4.57
C TRP A 806 -25.05 24.34 -3.10
N ARG A 807 -25.26 25.29 -2.18
CA ARG A 807 -25.63 25.05 -0.77
C ARG A 807 -26.70 26.04 -0.31
N ALA A 808 -27.61 25.57 0.55
CA ALA A 808 -28.64 26.41 1.15
C ALA A 808 -29.03 25.93 2.54
N ALA A 809 -29.37 26.88 3.42
CA ALA A 809 -30.00 26.62 4.71
C ALA A 809 -31.34 27.36 4.79
N LEU A 810 -32.35 26.70 5.35
CA LEU A 810 -33.68 27.27 5.57
C LEU A 810 -34.00 27.34 7.06
N ALA A 811 -34.67 28.41 7.48
CA ALA A 811 -35.21 28.54 8.82
C ALA A 811 -36.50 29.37 8.82
N GLU A 812 -37.42 29.05 9.73
CA GLU A 812 -38.48 29.99 10.11
C GLU A 812 -37.92 30.94 11.16
N ILE A 813 -37.86 32.24 10.85
CA ILE A 813 -37.39 33.27 11.77
C ILE A 813 -38.41 34.40 11.82
N ASP A 814 -38.90 34.71 13.03
CA ASP A 814 -39.96 35.70 13.28
C ASP A 814 -41.21 35.54 12.38
N GLY A 815 -41.60 34.29 12.11
CA GLY A 815 -42.77 33.95 11.28
C GLY A 815 -42.54 34.08 9.76
N ARG A 816 -41.30 34.33 9.33
CA ARG A 816 -40.90 34.38 7.92
C ARG A 816 -40.03 33.19 7.56
N LEU A 817 -40.21 32.70 6.34
CA LEU A 817 -39.34 31.66 5.79
C LEU A 817 -38.11 32.33 5.17
N ILE A 818 -36.95 32.10 5.79
CA ILE A 818 -35.67 32.70 5.41
C ILE A 818 -34.78 31.64 4.79
N ALA A 819 -34.09 32.00 3.71
CA ALA A 819 -33.07 31.17 3.07
C ALA A 819 -31.71 31.88 3.09
N ALA A 820 -30.68 31.22 3.59
CA ALA A 820 -29.28 31.59 3.34
C ALA A 820 -28.74 30.72 2.22
N VAL A 821 -28.15 31.36 1.22
CA VAL A 821 -27.75 30.71 -0.03
C VAL A 821 -26.28 30.98 -0.29
N VAL A 822 -25.55 29.91 -0.61
CA VAL A 822 -24.16 29.97 -1.08
C VAL A 822 -24.14 29.61 -2.55
N GLY A 823 -23.58 30.51 -3.35
CA GLY A 823 -23.55 30.43 -4.81
C GLY A 823 -22.29 31.05 -5.40
N ARG A 824 -22.10 30.90 -6.72
CA ARG A 824 -21.05 31.62 -7.47
C ARG A 824 -21.61 32.89 -8.09
N ALA A 825 -20.73 33.89 -8.27
CA ALA A 825 -21.00 35.06 -9.11
C ALA A 825 -21.30 34.62 -10.57
N GLU A 826 -21.99 35.47 -11.33
CA GLU A 826 -22.22 35.26 -12.77
C GLU A 826 -20.89 35.13 -13.56
N ASP A 827 -19.80 35.71 -13.03
CA ASP A 827 -18.46 35.70 -13.63
C ASP A 827 -17.58 34.50 -13.20
N GLY A 828 -18.09 33.59 -12.35
CA GLY A 828 -17.51 32.27 -12.08
C GLY A 828 -16.46 32.14 -10.96
N ASP A 829 -15.78 33.23 -10.59
CA ASP A 829 -14.56 33.18 -9.75
C ASP A 829 -14.74 33.63 -8.29
N VAL A 830 -15.91 34.12 -7.89
CA VAL A 830 -16.14 34.67 -6.53
C VAL A 830 -17.37 34.04 -5.89
N LEU A 831 -17.22 33.56 -4.66
CA LEU A 831 -18.33 33.03 -3.86
C LEU A 831 -19.20 34.18 -3.31
N ARG A 832 -20.51 33.96 -3.39
CA ARG A 832 -21.55 34.88 -2.95
C ARG A 832 -22.41 34.23 -1.88
N VAL A 833 -22.52 34.86 -0.73
CA VAL A 833 -23.49 34.51 0.31
C VAL A 833 -24.60 35.55 0.31
N SER A 834 -25.85 35.11 0.15
CA SER A 834 -27.02 35.99 0.17
C SER A 834 -28.16 35.41 0.99
N VAL A 835 -28.90 36.29 1.68
CA VAL A 835 -30.07 35.91 2.47
C VAL A 835 -31.34 36.47 1.84
N TRP A 836 -32.35 35.61 1.77
CA TRP A 836 -33.60 35.86 1.05
C TRP A 836 -34.79 35.59 1.95
N ASP A 837 -35.81 36.43 1.84
CA ASP A 837 -37.15 36.07 2.26
C ASP A 837 -37.80 35.25 1.14
N VAL A 838 -38.05 33.97 1.41
CA VAL A 838 -38.45 32.99 0.40
C VAL A 838 -39.83 33.30 -0.17
N ARG A 839 -40.75 33.86 0.63
CA ARG A 839 -42.11 34.16 0.16
C ARG A 839 -42.14 35.37 -0.76
N SER A 840 -41.41 36.41 -0.40
CA SER A 840 -41.38 37.66 -1.18
C SER A 840 -40.41 37.59 -2.36
N GLY A 841 -39.47 36.65 -2.34
CA GLY A 841 -38.37 36.56 -3.30
C GLY A 841 -37.39 37.73 -3.19
N GLN A 842 -37.47 38.53 -2.11
CA GLN A 842 -36.59 39.68 -1.91
C GLN A 842 -35.33 39.27 -1.16
N GLN A 843 -34.18 39.69 -1.69
CA GLN A 843 -32.92 39.66 -0.97
C GLN A 843 -32.97 40.69 0.16
N LEU A 844 -32.61 40.28 1.38
CA LEU A 844 -32.79 41.10 2.58
C LEU A 844 -31.66 42.11 2.82
N HIS A 845 -30.49 41.87 2.23
CA HIS A 845 -29.29 42.71 2.36
C HIS A 845 -28.41 42.60 1.10
N GLU A 846 -27.41 43.46 0.93
CA GLU A 846 -26.40 43.31 -0.13
C GLU A 846 -25.61 42.00 0.05
N PRO A 847 -25.27 41.25 -1.04
CA PRO A 847 -24.57 39.99 -0.91
C PRO A 847 -23.18 40.19 -0.32
N TYR A 848 -22.75 39.24 0.50
CA TYR A 848 -21.37 39.17 0.92
C TYR A 848 -20.55 38.43 -0.15
N TRP A 849 -19.39 39.01 -0.48
CA TRP A 849 -18.46 38.49 -1.47
C TRP A 849 -17.14 38.10 -0.78
N GLY A 850 -16.76 36.84 -0.88
CA GLY A 850 -15.50 36.30 -0.35
C GLY A 850 -14.57 35.82 -1.47
N ILE A 851 -13.26 35.92 -1.27
CA ILE A 851 -12.20 35.47 -2.21
C ILE A 851 -11.80 33.99 -2.00
N TRP A 852 -12.66 33.20 -1.37
CA TRP A 852 -12.39 31.81 -1.00
C TRP A 852 -12.74 30.87 -2.15
N GLU A 853 -11.95 29.81 -2.30
CA GLU A 853 -12.11 28.87 -3.41
C GLU A 853 -13.34 27.97 -3.21
N GLU A 854 -13.70 27.55 -1.98
CA GLU A 854 -14.88 26.70 -1.69
C GLU A 854 -15.50 26.98 -0.29
N GLN A 855 -16.82 27.25 -0.20
CA GLN A 855 -17.57 27.46 1.07
C GLN A 855 -18.62 26.37 1.25
N SER A 856 -18.28 25.36 2.01
CA SER A 856 -18.93 24.07 1.96
C SER A 856 -19.93 23.83 3.07
N PHE A 857 -20.13 24.76 4.00
CA PHE A 857 -21.16 24.69 5.04
C PHE A 857 -21.89 26.03 5.21
N VAL A 858 -23.23 25.97 5.31
CA VAL A 858 -24.08 27.11 5.66
C VAL A 858 -25.18 26.63 6.60
N ALA A 859 -25.39 27.35 7.70
CA ALA A 859 -26.50 27.10 8.61
C ALA A 859 -27.09 28.39 9.19
N LEU A 860 -28.35 28.32 9.61
CA LEU A 860 -29.12 29.44 10.15
C LEU A 860 -29.57 29.14 11.58
N THR A 861 -29.35 30.08 12.49
CA THR A 861 -29.82 29.96 13.88
C THR A 861 -30.06 31.32 14.53
N THR A 862 -30.55 31.32 15.76
CA THR A 862 -30.69 32.52 16.59
C THR A 862 -29.88 32.39 17.87
N VAL A 863 -29.03 33.39 18.17
CA VAL A 863 -28.22 33.46 19.38
C VAL A 863 -28.56 34.75 20.12
N ASP A 864 -29.02 34.64 21.37
CA ASP A 864 -29.42 35.79 22.21
C ASP A 864 -30.40 36.78 21.52
N GLY A 865 -31.31 36.24 20.69
CA GLY A 865 -32.29 37.03 19.94
C GLY A 865 -31.74 37.73 18.69
N ARG A 866 -30.47 37.49 18.33
CA ARG A 866 -29.90 37.89 17.04
C ARG A 866 -29.93 36.73 16.06
N TRP A 867 -30.19 37.05 14.80
CA TRP A 867 -30.16 36.10 13.71
C TRP A 867 -28.69 35.85 13.34
N VAL A 868 -28.26 34.61 13.17
CA VAL A 868 -26.86 34.26 12.91
C VAL A 868 -26.76 33.30 11.72
N VAL A 869 -25.86 33.62 10.78
CA VAL A 869 -25.38 32.68 9.75
C VAL A 869 -24.06 32.08 10.24
N VAL A 870 -23.94 30.77 10.15
CA VAL A 870 -22.69 30.04 10.35
C VAL A 870 -22.16 29.60 8.98
N LEU A 871 -20.91 29.94 8.67
CA LEU A 871 -20.23 29.60 7.43
C LEU A 871 -18.96 28.80 7.73
N GLY A 872 -18.65 27.78 6.93
CA GLY A 872 -17.45 26.95 7.06
C GLY A 872 -16.90 26.45 5.72
N GLU A 873 -15.62 26.08 5.70
CA GLU A 873 -14.86 25.62 4.52
C GLU A 873 -14.68 24.08 4.59
N ASP A 874 -14.74 23.39 3.45
CA ASP A 874 -14.44 21.93 3.33
C ASP A 874 -13.38 21.82 2.24
N TYR A 875 -12.21 21.27 2.58
CA TYR A 875 -11.15 20.98 1.62
C TYR A 875 -11.28 19.51 1.22
N THR A 876 -11.72 19.26 -0.02
CA THR A 876 -11.91 17.89 -0.52
C THR A 876 -10.79 17.39 -1.43
N ASP A 877 -9.74 18.19 -1.67
CA ASP A 877 -8.57 17.75 -2.44
C ASP A 877 -7.46 17.27 -1.49
N TRP A 878 -7.23 15.95 -1.48
CA TRP A 878 -6.41 15.25 -0.48
C TRP A 878 -4.90 15.37 -0.72
N ASP A 879 -4.46 15.93 -1.85
CA ASP A 879 -3.12 15.65 -2.39
C ASP A 879 -2.13 16.82 -2.49
N GLU A 880 -2.51 18.09 -2.25
CA GLU A 880 -1.56 19.20 -2.41
C GLU A 880 -1.71 20.32 -1.37
N ARG A 881 -1.03 20.19 -0.21
CA ARG A 881 -0.31 21.29 0.51
C ARG A 881 0.37 20.81 1.80
N ASP A 882 1.62 21.24 1.97
CA ASP A 882 2.55 20.94 3.08
C ASP A 882 2.59 22.03 4.18
N ASP A 883 1.64 22.97 4.24
CA ASP A 883 1.69 24.11 5.19
C ASP A 883 0.42 24.22 6.07
N PRO A 884 0.49 23.89 7.37
CA PRO A 884 -0.65 23.89 8.30
C PRO A 884 -0.92 25.27 8.97
N SER A 885 -0.54 26.37 8.32
CA SER A 885 -0.52 27.71 8.96
C SER A 885 -1.62 28.68 8.56
N ASP A 886 -2.55 28.31 7.68
CA ASP A 886 -3.73 29.12 7.37
C ASP A 886 -4.94 28.62 8.16
N GLU A 887 -5.46 29.49 9.04
CA GLU A 887 -6.61 29.27 9.93
C GLU A 887 -7.89 29.02 9.12
N ASP A 888 -8.47 27.81 9.17
CA ASP A 888 -9.81 27.53 8.62
C ASP A 888 -10.89 28.12 9.55
N ILE A 889 -11.49 29.24 9.14
CA ILE A 889 -12.35 30.05 10.02
C ILE A 889 -13.83 29.68 9.85
N LEU A 890 -14.41 28.98 10.81
CA LEU A 890 -15.86 29.02 11.06
C LEU A 890 -16.27 30.46 11.42
N GLN A 891 -17.03 31.13 10.54
CA GLN A 891 -17.43 32.53 10.74
C GLN A 891 -18.87 32.63 11.23
N LEU A 892 -19.04 33.25 12.40
CA LEU A 892 -20.33 33.68 12.92
C LEU A 892 -20.61 35.11 12.46
N ARG A 893 -21.74 35.33 11.80
CA ARG A 893 -22.15 36.65 11.31
C ARG A 893 -23.57 37.00 11.72
N ASP A 894 -23.79 38.25 12.11
CA ASP A 894 -25.13 38.79 12.35
C ASP A 894 -25.92 38.84 11.03
N LEU A 895 -27.15 38.35 11.00
CA LEU A 895 -27.93 38.24 9.75
C LEU A 895 -28.42 39.60 9.23
N VAL A 896 -28.47 40.62 10.10
CA VAL A 896 -28.98 41.95 9.79
C VAL A 896 -27.85 42.85 9.29
N THR A 897 -26.65 42.75 9.85
CA THR A 897 -25.50 43.58 9.46
C THR A 897 -24.44 42.82 8.64
N LEU A 898 -24.45 41.48 8.65
CA LEU A 898 -23.39 40.59 8.15
C LEU A 898 -22.00 40.88 8.73
N GLU A 899 -21.93 41.64 9.83
CA GLU A 899 -20.68 41.90 10.52
C GLU A 899 -20.18 40.63 11.21
N ARG A 900 -18.86 40.43 11.18
CA ARG A 900 -18.20 39.30 11.84
C ARG A 900 -18.38 39.45 13.36
N LEU A 901 -18.87 38.41 14.01
CA LEU A 901 -18.77 38.27 15.45
C LEU A 901 -17.34 37.79 15.76
N ASP A 902 -16.61 38.47 16.65
CA ASP A 902 -15.19 38.23 16.97
C ASP A 902 -14.96 36.87 17.67
N GLN A 903 -15.20 35.77 16.96
CA GLN A 903 -14.92 34.41 17.38
C GLN A 903 -14.24 33.66 16.23
N THR A 904 -13.15 32.97 16.56
CA THR A 904 -12.39 32.10 15.67
C THR A 904 -12.34 30.73 16.35
N PHE A 905 -12.63 29.68 15.59
CA PHE A 905 -12.51 28.30 16.04
C PHE A 905 -11.24 27.73 15.42
N ASP A 906 -10.40 27.10 16.25
CA ASP A 906 -9.04 26.63 15.88
C ASP A 906 -9.14 25.16 15.45
N ALA A 907 -9.42 24.89 14.17
CA ALA A 907 -9.56 23.51 13.67
C ALA A 907 -9.13 23.39 12.19
N PRO A 908 -7.99 22.74 11.89
CA PRO A 908 -7.36 22.82 10.57
C PRO A 908 -8.03 22.01 9.45
N ARG A 909 -9.17 21.32 9.67
CA ARG A 909 -9.93 20.52 8.67
C ARG A 909 -11.35 20.16 9.17
N ALA A 910 -12.34 21.08 9.09
CA ALA A 910 -13.61 20.90 9.82
C ALA A 910 -14.89 20.71 8.98
N ARG A 911 -15.62 19.60 9.19
CA ARG A 911 -17.08 19.50 8.95
C ARG A 911 -17.82 19.89 10.23
N ALA A 912 -18.91 20.65 10.12
CA ALA A 912 -19.65 21.11 11.30
C ALA A 912 -21.17 20.94 11.19
N VAL A 913 -21.83 20.67 12.32
CA VAL A 913 -23.30 20.59 12.42
C VAL A 913 -23.78 21.38 13.63
N LEU A 914 -24.88 22.12 13.44
CA LEU A 914 -25.58 22.81 14.53
C LEU A 914 -26.53 21.85 15.24
N GLY A 915 -26.51 21.88 16.57
CA GLY A 915 -27.43 21.14 17.42
C GLY A 915 -27.85 21.96 18.63
N SER A 916 -28.52 21.29 19.57
CA SER A 916 -28.85 21.84 20.89
C SER A 916 -28.22 21.02 22.01
N TYR A 917 -27.81 21.72 23.07
CA TYR A 917 -27.38 21.14 24.35
C TYR A 917 -27.99 21.96 25.48
N ASP A 918 -28.79 21.32 26.35
CA ASP A 918 -29.51 21.98 27.45
C ASP A 918 -30.31 23.22 27.01
N GLY A 919 -30.99 23.11 25.85
CA GLY A 919 -31.77 24.19 25.25
C GLY A 919 -30.96 25.36 24.65
N ARG A 920 -29.62 25.24 24.57
CA ARG A 920 -28.74 26.23 23.94
C ARG A 920 -28.20 25.72 22.61
N PRO A 921 -28.00 26.60 21.60
CA PRO A 921 -27.41 26.20 20.34
C PRO A 921 -25.91 25.89 20.53
N VAL A 922 -25.49 24.75 20.00
CA VAL A 922 -24.10 24.27 20.03
C VAL A 922 -23.65 23.87 18.64
N LEU A 923 -22.34 23.91 18.44
CA LEU A 923 -21.66 23.50 17.22
C LEU A 923 -20.87 22.23 17.50
N ALA A 924 -21.13 21.17 16.74
CA ALA A 924 -20.25 20.02 16.63
C ALA A 924 -19.28 20.25 15.48
N GLU A 925 -17.99 20.21 15.76
CA GLU A 925 -16.89 20.38 14.81
C GLU A 925 -16.14 19.06 14.72
N VAL A 926 -15.91 18.56 13.51
CA VAL A 926 -15.23 17.29 13.27
C VAL A 926 -13.84 17.55 12.72
N SER A 927 -12.79 17.00 13.33
CA SER A 927 -11.41 17.11 12.85
C SER A 927 -10.78 15.72 12.78
N GLU A 928 -10.36 15.26 11.59
CA GLU A 928 -9.80 13.92 11.32
C GLU A 928 -10.51 12.77 12.06
N ASP A 929 -10.13 12.46 13.30
CA ASP A 929 -10.70 11.40 14.15
C ASP A 929 -11.46 11.89 15.39
N ARG A 930 -11.73 13.19 15.53
CA ARG A 930 -12.35 13.82 16.72
C ARG A 930 -13.59 14.62 16.39
N VAL A 931 -14.52 14.65 17.35
CA VAL A 931 -15.64 15.59 17.40
C VAL A 931 -15.48 16.49 18.61
N HIS A 932 -15.43 17.79 18.37
CA HIS A 932 -15.39 18.86 19.34
C HIS A 932 -16.78 19.50 19.44
N LEU A 933 -17.25 19.75 20.65
CA LEU A 933 -18.51 20.45 20.90
C LEU A 933 -18.23 21.79 21.55
N SER A 934 -18.72 22.85 20.93
CA SER A 934 -18.51 24.24 21.34
C SER A 934 -19.85 24.96 21.43
N ALA A 935 -20.05 25.78 22.47
CA ALA A 935 -21.14 26.75 22.48
C ALA A 935 -20.87 27.84 21.44
N LEU A 936 -21.92 28.41 20.84
CA LEU A 936 -21.80 29.55 19.91
C LEU A 936 -21.28 30.85 20.57
N THR A 937 -21.02 30.82 21.88
CA THR A 937 -20.34 31.88 22.63
C THR A 937 -18.82 31.66 22.71
N GLY A 938 -18.28 30.59 22.09
CA GLY A 938 -16.87 30.23 22.10
C GLY A 938 -16.43 29.36 23.28
N GLU A 939 -17.36 28.89 24.11
CA GLU A 939 -17.06 28.00 25.23
C GLU A 939 -16.90 26.55 24.74
N HIS A 940 -15.73 25.93 24.93
CA HIS A 940 -15.54 24.51 24.64
C HIS A 940 -16.28 23.66 25.67
N LEU A 941 -17.21 22.82 25.20
CA LEU A 941 -18.07 21.98 26.05
C LEU A 941 -17.52 20.56 26.20
N GLY A 942 -16.66 20.11 25.29
CA GLY A 942 -15.96 18.84 25.36
C GLY A 942 -15.53 18.30 23.99
N SER A 943 -14.73 17.25 23.98
CA SER A 943 -14.33 16.54 22.76
C SER A 943 -14.34 15.03 22.95
N ALA A 944 -14.54 14.29 21.86
CA ALA A 944 -14.48 12.84 21.81
C ALA A 944 -13.65 12.40 20.59
N SER A 945 -12.74 11.45 20.77
CA SER A 945 -12.05 10.79 19.67
C SER A 945 -12.80 9.51 19.30
N ALA A 946 -13.08 9.35 18.02
CA ALA A 946 -13.60 8.13 17.43
C ALA A 946 -12.50 7.09 17.21
N GLY A 947 -11.22 7.51 17.16
CA GLY A 947 -10.06 6.66 16.88
C GLY A 947 -9.98 6.16 15.42
N ILE A 948 -10.86 6.68 14.58
CA ILE A 948 -11.03 6.42 13.14
C ILE A 948 -11.47 7.72 12.45
N PRO A 949 -11.16 7.91 11.15
CA PRO A 949 -11.58 9.10 10.42
C PRO A 949 -13.11 9.26 10.42
N VAL A 950 -13.60 10.45 10.76
CA VAL A 950 -15.03 10.76 10.79
C VAL A 950 -15.43 11.44 9.48
N SER A 951 -16.39 10.86 8.76
CA SER A 951 -16.90 11.41 7.50
C SER A 951 -18.11 12.31 7.71
N GLU A 952 -19.17 11.86 8.37
CA GLU A 952 -20.39 12.64 8.62
C GLU A 952 -20.69 12.73 10.11
N VAL A 953 -21.44 13.75 10.52
CA VAL A 953 -21.92 13.93 11.90
C VAL A 953 -23.38 14.39 11.93
N ALA A 954 -24.14 13.97 12.94
CA ALA A 954 -25.47 14.50 13.24
C ALA A 954 -25.71 14.54 14.75
N MET A 955 -26.58 15.44 15.21
CA MET A 955 -26.91 15.61 16.63
C MET A 955 -28.41 15.46 16.88
N ALA A 956 -28.76 14.78 17.97
CA ALA A 956 -30.15 14.64 18.43
C ALA A 956 -30.24 14.79 19.96
N GLU A 957 -31.39 15.21 20.47
CA GLU A 957 -31.65 15.27 21.91
C GLU A 957 -32.43 14.03 22.36
N VAL A 958 -31.90 13.32 23.36
CA VAL A 958 -32.45 12.09 23.94
C VAL A 958 -32.54 12.26 25.44
N ASP A 959 -33.76 12.29 26.00
CA ASP A 959 -34.01 12.40 27.45
C ASP A 959 -33.23 13.54 28.14
N GLY A 960 -33.10 14.69 27.47
CA GLY A 960 -32.38 15.87 27.97
C GLY A 960 -30.85 15.76 27.89
N ARG A 961 -30.33 14.82 27.09
CA ARG A 961 -28.91 14.67 26.76
C ARG A 961 -28.72 14.72 25.25
N THR A 962 -27.58 15.26 24.81
CA THR A 962 -27.24 15.26 23.39
C THR A 962 -26.62 13.92 23.01
N ALA A 963 -27.19 13.26 22.01
CA ALA A 963 -26.58 12.14 21.30
C ALA A 963 -25.92 12.67 20.02
N VAL A 964 -24.74 12.15 19.71
CA VAL A 964 -24.01 12.47 18.48
C VAL A 964 -23.87 11.19 17.68
N ALA A 965 -24.39 11.20 16.46
CA ALA A 965 -24.09 10.18 15.47
C ALA A 965 -22.88 10.65 14.65
N ILE A 966 -21.91 9.76 14.47
CA ILE A 966 -20.78 9.96 13.57
C ILE A 966 -20.73 8.78 12.61
N SER A 967 -20.30 9.02 11.38
CA SER A 967 -19.96 7.93 10.48
C SER A 967 -18.46 7.84 10.27
N ALA A 968 -18.00 6.61 10.13
CA ALA A 968 -16.68 6.27 9.65
C ALA A 968 -16.86 5.13 8.64
N ASP A 969 -16.54 5.43 7.37
CA ASP A 969 -16.80 4.54 6.24
C ASP A 969 -18.27 4.07 6.23
N ALA A 970 -18.51 2.76 6.28
CA ALA A 970 -19.84 2.17 6.23
C ALA A 970 -20.56 2.06 7.60
N THR A 971 -19.90 2.50 8.69
CA THR A 971 -20.41 2.35 10.05
C THR A 971 -20.96 3.66 10.60
N VAL A 972 -22.08 3.60 11.32
CA VAL A 972 -22.62 4.71 12.11
C VAL A 972 -22.41 4.40 13.59
N HIS A 973 -21.69 5.27 14.28
CA HIS A 973 -21.50 5.20 15.72
C HIS A 973 -22.35 6.26 16.39
N ILE A 974 -23.16 5.86 17.36
CA ILE A 974 -23.98 6.78 18.15
C ILE A 974 -23.38 6.84 19.55
N VAL A 975 -22.90 8.02 19.92
CA VAL A 975 -22.27 8.27 21.21
C VAL A 975 -23.13 9.22 22.04
N PRO A 976 -23.45 8.87 23.30
CA PRO A 976 -24.06 9.82 24.21
C PRO A 976 -23.00 10.85 24.59
N PHE A 977 -23.28 12.13 24.38
CA PHE A 977 -22.38 13.18 24.84
C PHE A 977 -22.48 13.31 26.35
N VAL A 978 -21.36 13.04 27.03
CA VAL A 978 -21.20 13.28 28.46
C VAL A 978 -20.21 14.43 28.60
N PRO A 979 -20.60 15.59 29.17
CA PRO A 979 -19.67 16.68 29.40
C PRO A 979 -18.53 16.18 30.30
N CYS A 980 -17.29 16.27 29.82
CA CYS A 980 -16.13 16.00 30.66
C CYS A 980 -15.86 17.26 31.49
N PRO A 981 -15.95 17.22 32.83
CA PRO A 981 -15.57 18.38 33.64
C PRO A 981 -14.04 18.46 33.70
N SER A 982 -13.45 19.20 32.76
CA SER A 982 -12.04 19.64 32.67
C SER A 982 -10.94 18.56 32.76
N ASP A 983 -10.08 18.61 31.74
CA ASP A 983 -8.88 17.80 31.41
C ASP A 983 -9.12 16.39 30.84
#